data_AF-A0A455AIT6-F1
#
_entry.id   AF-A0A455AIT6-F1
#
_cell.length_a   1.000
_cell.length_b   1.000
_cell.length_c   1.000
_cell.angle_alpha   90.00
_cell.angle_beta   90.00
_cell.angle_gamma   90.00
#
_symmetry.space_group_name_H-M   'P 1'
#
loop_
_entity.id
_entity.type
_entity.pdbx_description
1 polymer ?
#
loop_
_entity_poly.entity_id
_entity_poly.type
_entity_poly.pdbx_seq_one_letter_code
_entity_poly.pdbx_strand_id
1 'polypeptide(L)'
;MDDFEGFKTSVEEVTAVIPYYVSVTTGKHKDASTDSRAFIFLIGEHDERSNRIWLDYPRGKKGFSCGSVEEFYVAGLDVGVIKKIELGHDGASPESCWLVEELCLSVPTQGTKYTLRCDCWLAKDRGDGVTSRVFDLLDATVVNIGVKVLYEMTVWTGDVVGGGTDSNIFMTLYGINGSTEEVQLDKKKARFEREQNDTFLMEILDIAPFTKMRIRIDGLGSRPEWFLERILLKNMNTGDLTMFYYGDWLSQRKGKKTLVCEMCAVIDGEEMMEYTSYTVSVKTSDILGAGTDANVFIIIFGENGDSGTLALKQSANWNKFERNSTDTFNFSDMLSLGHLCKLRVWHDNKGIFPGWHLSYVDVKDNSRDETFRFQCDCWLSKNEGDRQTVRDFACANNEIHDELEETTYEIVIETGNGGETRENVWLILEGRKNRSKEFLVENSSRQRAFRKGTTDTFEFDSVYLGDVVSLCVGHLAREDRFIPKRELVWHVKTITITEMEYGNVYFFNCDCLIPLKRKRKYFKVFEVTKTTESFASKVQSLVLVKYEVIVTTGYEPGAGTDANVFVTIFGANGDTGKRELKQKMRNLFESGSTDRFFLETLELGELRKVRLEHDGSGSGSGWLVEKVEVTNTSTGVATIFTCGRWLDKKRGDRLTWRDLFPSV
;
A
#
# COMPACT_ATOMS: atom_id res chain seq x y z
N MET A 1 -57.53 -29.96 -5.17
CA MET A 1 -56.73 -30.15 -6.38
C MET A 1 -56.45 -28.76 -6.88
N ASP A 2 -55.29 -28.23 -6.49
CA ASP A 2 -54.58 -27.10 -7.10
C ASP A 2 -53.42 -26.78 -6.14
N ASP A 3 -52.30 -27.41 -6.44
CA ASP A 3 -51.00 -27.20 -5.82
C ASP A 3 -50.41 -25.88 -6.33
N PHE A 4 -50.21 -24.92 -5.44
CA PHE A 4 -49.32 -23.78 -5.67
C PHE A 4 -47.95 -24.12 -5.07
N GLU A 5 -47.10 -24.79 -5.85
CA GLU A 5 -45.67 -24.87 -5.56
C GLU A 5 -45.05 -23.49 -5.72
N GLY A 6 -44.56 -22.94 -4.61
CA GLY A 6 -43.73 -21.75 -4.59
C GLY A 6 -42.39 -22.04 -5.24
N PHE A 7 -42.11 -21.38 -6.36
CA PHE A 7 -40.76 -21.21 -6.88
C PHE A 7 -39.88 -20.56 -5.80
N LYS A 8 -39.05 -21.35 -5.12
CA LYS A 8 -37.82 -20.85 -4.52
C LYS A 8 -36.87 -20.56 -5.67
N THR A 9 -36.76 -19.30 -6.06
CA THR A 9 -35.55 -18.80 -6.71
C THR A 9 -34.41 -18.97 -5.72
N SER A 10 -33.64 -20.05 -5.87
CA SER A 10 -32.27 -20.09 -5.38
C SER A 10 -31.55 -18.94 -6.06
N VAL A 11 -31.13 -17.95 -5.26
CA VAL A 11 -30.11 -17.01 -5.69
C VAL A 11 -28.88 -17.86 -5.95
N GLU A 12 -28.59 -18.16 -7.22
CA GLU A 12 -27.28 -18.65 -7.60
C GLU A 12 -26.29 -17.58 -7.11
N GLU A 13 -25.51 -17.90 -6.08
CA GLU A 13 -24.29 -17.17 -5.78
C GLU A 13 -23.47 -17.24 -7.05
N VAL A 14 -23.43 -16.13 -7.78
CA VAL A 14 -22.52 -15.97 -8.91
C VAL A 14 -21.13 -16.04 -8.29
N THR A 15 -20.51 -17.21 -8.37
CA THR A 15 -19.14 -17.42 -7.90
C THR A 15 -18.24 -16.44 -8.62
N ALA A 16 -17.75 -15.44 -7.89
CA ALA A 16 -17.02 -14.32 -8.46
C ALA A 16 -15.70 -14.81 -9.09
N VAL A 17 -15.31 -14.20 -10.21
CA VAL A 17 -13.99 -14.42 -10.80
C VAL A 17 -13.07 -13.31 -10.33
N ILE A 18 -11.96 -13.69 -9.68
CA ILE A 18 -10.98 -12.76 -9.11
C ILE A 18 -9.59 -12.99 -9.73
N PRO A 19 -8.72 -11.97 -9.74
CA PRO A 19 -7.35 -12.12 -10.20
C PRO A 19 -6.46 -12.83 -9.17
N TYR A 20 -5.51 -13.59 -9.69
CA TYR A 20 -4.45 -14.27 -8.96
C TYR A 20 -3.10 -13.98 -9.64
N TYR A 21 -2.05 -13.80 -8.85
CA TYR A 21 -0.68 -13.75 -9.36
C TYR A 21 0.06 -15.00 -8.92
N VAL A 22 0.62 -15.72 -9.89
CA VAL A 22 1.35 -16.97 -9.65
C VAL A 22 2.79 -16.76 -10.07
N SER A 23 3.74 -17.07 -9.20
CA SER A 23 5.16 -17.13 -9.56
C SER A 23 5.68 -18.54 -9.35
N VAL A 24 6.47 -19.03 -10.31
CA VAL A 24 7.13 -20.33 -10.21
C VAL A 24 8.62 -20.16 -10.42
N THR A 25 9.42 -20.71 -9.52
CA THR A 25 10.88 -20.73 -9.61
C THR A 25 11.34 -22.13 -9.99
N THR A 26 11.98 -22.23 -11.13
CA THR A 26 12.50 -23.49 -11.66
C THR A 26 13.92 -23.69 -11.20
N GLY A 27 14.23 -24.91 -10.75
CA GLY A 27 15.50 -25.16 -10.09
C GLY A 27 16.73 -25.05 -10.96
N LYS A 28 17.90 -24.95 -10.32
CA LYS A 28 19.19 -24.76 -11.01
C LYS A 28 19.81 -26.05 -11.56
N HIS A 29 19.17 -27.20 -11.36
CA HIS A 29 19.67 -28.47 -11.90
C HIS A 29 19.64 -28.43 -13.43
N LYS A 30 20.67 -28.97 -14.10
CA LYS A 30 20.82 -28.90 -15.58
C LYS A 30 19.59 -29.37 -16.38
N ASP A 31 18.83 -30.31 -15.81
CA ASP A 31 17.64 -30.90 -16.44
C ASP A 31 16.34 -30.41 -15.76
N ALA A 32 16.38 -29.30 -15.02
CA ALA A 32 15.24 -28.79 -14.27
C ALA A 32 14.13 -28.19 -15.16
N SER A 33 14.45 -27.83 -16.40
CA SER A 33 13.55 -27.11 -17.30
C SER A 33 12.46 -28.01 -17.89
N THR A 34 11.30 -27.43 -18.15
CA THR A 34 10.22 -28.10 -18.86
C THR A 34 9.64 -27.23 -19.97
N ASP A 35 9.27 -27.85 -21.09
CA ASP A 35 8.47 -27.26 -22.17
C ASP A 35 6.99 -27.68 -22.11
N SER A 36 6.62 -28.51 -21.12
CA SER A 36 5.22 -28.87 -20.85
C SER A 36 4.43 -27.65 -20.39
N ARG A 37 3.13 -27.65 -20.68
CA ARG A 37 2.24 -26.58 -20.27
C ARG A 37 1.86 -26.78 -18.81
N ALA A 38 2.21 -25.81 -17.96
CA ALA A 38 1.92 -25.86 -16.54
C ALA A 38 0.50 -25.36 -16.22
N PHE A 39 -0.07 -25.88 -15.14
CA PHE A 39 -1.37 -25.48 -14.62
C PHE A 39 -1.39 -25.49 -13.10
N ILE A 40 -2.38 -24.78 -12.54
CA ILE A 40 -2.73 -24.88 -11.13
C ILE A 40 -4.21 -25.18 -10.90
N PHE A 41 -4.52 -25.71 -9.72
CA PHE A 41 -5.86 -25.72 -9.12
C PHE A 41 -5.80 -25.10 -7.73
N LEU A 42 -6.77 -24.25 -7.41
CA LEU A 42 -6.97 -23.69 -6.08
C LEU A 42 -8.06 -24.49 -5.35
N ILE A 43 -7.84 -24.80 -4.08
CA ILE A 43 -8.76 -25.61 -3.27
C ILE A 43 -9.07 -24.85 -1.98
N GLY A 44 -10.34 -24.51 -1.79
CA GLY A 44 -10.88 -23.77 -0.65
C GLY A 44 -11.15 -24.64 0.59
N GLU A 45 -11.68 -24.02 1.64
CA GLU A 45 -11.93 -24.66 2.95
C GLU A 45 -12.97 -25.79 2.90
N HIS A 46 -13.92 -25.75 1.96
CA HIS A 46 -14.94 -26.78 1.77
C HIS A 46 -14.61 -27.75 0.63
N ASP A 47 -13.32 -27.92 0.32
CA ASP A 47 -12.81 -28.67 -0.84
C ASP A 47 -13.38 -28.18 -2.19
N GLU A 48 -13.89 -26.95 -2.22
CA GLU A 48 -14.28 -26.25 -3.44
C GLU A 48 -13.05 -26.04 -4.30
N ARG A 49 -13.13 -26.49 -5.55
CA ARG A 49 -11.99 -26.52 -6.45
C ARG A 49 -12.21 -25.54 -7.60
N SER A 50 -11.21 -24.71 -7.86
CA SER A 50 -11.21 -23.88 -9.05
C SER A 50 -11.24 -24.75 -10.32
N ASN A 51 -11.59 -24.13 -11.45
CA ASN A 51 -11.26 -24.71 -12.75
C ASN A 51 -9.72 -24.81 -12.90
N ARG A 52 -9.26 -25.63 -13.86
CA ARG A 52 -7.84 -25.69 -14.21
C ARG A 52 -7.39 -24.33 -14.74
N ILE A 53 -6.44 -23.69 -14.07
CA ILE A 53 -5.88 -22.41 -14.47
C ILE A 53 -4.54 -22.68 -15.16
N TRP A 54 -4.45 -22.34 -16.45
CA TRP A 54 -3.22 -22.54 -17.22
C TRP A 54 -2.23 -21.39 -16.99
N LEU A 55 -0.96 -21.74 -16.79
CA LEU A 55 0.14 -20.79 -16.65
C LEU A 55 0.77 -20.54 -18.02
N ASP A 56 0.01 -19.84 -18.87
CA ASP A 56 0.40 -19.60 -20.27
C ASP A 56 1.37 -18.43 -20.43
N TYR A 57 2.38 -18.64 -21.27
CA TYR A 57 3.29 -17.57 -21.66
C TYR A 57 2.62 -16.56 -22.60
N PRO A 58 2.94 -15.26 -22.46
CA PRO A 58 2.79 -14.31 -23.54
C PRO A 58 3.61 -14.76 -24.77
N ARG A 59 3.10 -14.54 -25.99
CA ARG A 59 3.65 -15.08 -27.25
C ARG A 59 5.19 -15.05 -27.32
N GLY A 60 5.83 -16.21 -27.48
CA GLY A 60 7.25 -16.37 -27.84
C GLY A 60 8.06 -17.29 -26.92
N LYS A 61 7.70 -17.42 -25.65
CA LYS A 61 8.32 -18.36 -24.70
C LYS A 61 7.57 -19.69 -24.70
N LYS A 62 8.31 -20.81 -24.65
CA LYS A 62 7.77 -22.17 -24.82
C LYS A 62 7.91 -23.07 -23.58
N GLY A 63 8.45 -22.57 -22.47
CA GLY A 63 8.75 -23.40 -21.32
C GLY A 63 9.46 -22.66 -20.19
N PHE A 64 9.57 -23.36 -19.06
CA PHE A 64 10.24 -22.94 -17.83
C PHE A 64 11.72 -23.33 -17.92
N SER A 65 12.62 -22.36 -17.76
CA SER A 65 14.06 -22.59 -17.96
C SER A 65 14.76 -22.92 -16.64
N CYS A 66 15.89 -23.60 -16.71
CA CYS A 66 16.71 -23.88 -15.53
C CYS A 66 17.11 -22.58 -14.82
N GLY A 67 16.87 -22.50 -13.51
CA GLY A 67 17.22 -21.36 -12.66
C GLY A 67 16.46 -20.06 -12.97
N SER A 68 15.33 -20.15 -13.69
CA SER A 68 14.51 -18.99 -14.02
C SER A 68 13.29 -18.86 -13.11
N VAL A 69 12.71 -17.67 -13.17
CA VAL A 69 11.51 -17.29 -12.43
C VAL A 69 10.49 -16.83 -13.44
N GLU A 70 9.31 -17.39 -13.36
CA GLU A 70 8.18 -17.06 -14.21
C GLU A 70 7.04 -16.49 -13.39
N GLU A 71 6.41 -15.45 -13.89
CA GLU A 71 5.28 -14.77 -13.24
C GLU A 71 4.07 -14.74 -14.19
N PHE A 72 2.89 -15.04 -13.64
CA PHE A 72 1.64 -15.16 -14.37
C PHE A 72 0.56 -14.34 -13.66
N TYR A 73 -0.22 -13.61 -14.46
CA TYR A 73 -1.45 -12.95 -14.02
C TYR A 73 -2.64 -13.70 -14.63
N VAL A 74 -3.44 -14.31 -13.78
CA VAL A 74 -4.53 -15.22 -14.18
C VAL A 74 -5.81 -14.86 -13.45
N ALA A 75 -6.95 -15.09 -14.07
CA ALA A 75 -8.25 -14.94 -13.43
C ALA A 75 -8.83 -16.33 -13.16
N GLY A 76 -9.44 -16.52 -11.99
CA GLY A 76 -10.02 -17.79 -11.59
C GLY A 76 -11.20 -17.60 -10.66
N LEU A 77 -11.89 -18.70 -10.36
CA LEU A 77 -12.97 -18.73 -9.38
C LEU A 77 -12.44 -18.26 -8.02
N ASP A 78 -13.19 -17.41 -7.33
CA ASP A 78 -12.99 -17.15 -5.91
C ASP A 78 -13.47 -18.38 -5.12
N VAL A 79 -12.53 -19.09 -4.48
CA VAL A 79 -12.80 -20.28 -3.66
C VAL A 79 -12.80 -19.93 -2.16
N GLY A 80 -12.90 -18.64 -1.82
CA GLY A 80 -12.80 -18.16 -0.45
C GLY A 80 -11.42 -18.42 0.14
N VAL A 81 -11.37 -18.84 1.41
CA VAL A 81 -10.10 -19.14 2.10
C VAL A 81 -9.43 -20.34 1.44
N ILE A 82 -8.32 -20.09 0.74
CA ILE A 82 -7.56 -21.13 0.05
C ILE A 82 -6.78 -21.94 1.09
N LYS A 83 -6.95 -23.27 1.06
CA LYS A 83 -6.20 -24.19 1.93
C LYS A 83 -5.10 -24.91 1.17
N LYS A 84 -5.30 -25.23 -0.11
CA LYS A 84 -4.34 -26.01 -0.89
C LYS A 84 -4.21 -25.48 -2.32
N ILE A 85 -3.05 -25.71 -2.91
CA ILE A 85 -2.78 -25.45 -4.33
C ILE A 85 -2.19 -26.71 -4.97
N GLU A 86 -2.76 -27.15 -6.08
CA GLU A 86 -2.14 -28.16 -6.93
C GLU A 86 -1.34 -27.47 -8.04
N LEU A 87 -0.07 -27.83 -8.22
CA LEU A 87 0.75 -27.43 -9.36
C LEU A 87 1.09 -28.67 -10.18
N GLY A 88 0.97 -28.58 -11.50
CA GLY A 88 1.33 -29.66 -12.41
C GLY A 88 1.62 -29.21 -13.82
N HIS A 89 1.95 -30.17 -14.68
CA HIS A 89 2.11 -29.96 -16.11
C HIS A 89 1.47 -31.10 -16.93
N ASP A 90 1.17 -30.84 -18.20
CA ASP A 90 0.45 -31.77 -19.08
C ASP A 90 1.29 -32.93 -19.63
N GLY A 91 2.62 -32.87 -19.45
CA GLY A 91 3.52 -33.96 -19.82
C GLY A 91 3.64 -34.19 -21.32
N ALA A 92 3.50 -33.12 -22.12
CA ALA A 92 3.46 -33.21 -23.57
C ALA A 92 4.78 -33.63 -24.24
N SER A 93 5.93 -33.56 -23.53
CA SER A 93 7.25 -33.95 -24.06
C SER A 93 7.77 -35.28 -23.47
N PRO A 94 8.53 -36.09 -24.23
CA PRO A 94 9.04 -37.38 -23.75
C PRO A 94 9.96 -37.29 -22.52
N GLU A 95 10.58 -36.12 -22.29
CA GLU A 95 11.49 -35.81 -21.18
C GLU A 95 10.87 -34.80 -20.21
N SER A 96 9.53 -34.81 -20.04
CA SER A 96 8.79 -33.85 -19.20
C SER A 96 9.16 -33.95 -17.72
N CYS A 97 10.33 -33.41 -17.36
CA CYS A 97 10.82 -33.28 -16.02
C CYS A 97 10.87 -31.80 -15.66
N TRP A 98 10.39 -31.48 -14.47
CA TRP A 98 10.38 -30.11 -13.99
C TRP A 98 10.77 -30.07 -12.53
N LEU A 99 11.90 -29.46 -12.20
CA LEU A 99 12.27 -29.22 -10.81
C LEU A 99 11.70 -27.87 -10.39
N VAL A 100 10.71 -27.89 -9.51
CA VAL A 100 10.13 -26.68 -8.93
C VAL A 100 10.78 -26.46 -7.57
N GLU A 101 11.52 -25.35 -7.43
CA GLU A 101 12.12 -24.94 -6.16
C GLU A 101 11.10 -24.17 -5.30
N GLU A 102 10.37 -23.23 -5.89
CA GLU A 102 9.44 -22.36 -5.16
C GLU A 102 8.18 -22.05 -5.98
N LEU A 103 7.03 -22.03 -5.30
CA LEU A 103 5.73 -21.60 -5.83
C LEU A 103 5.16 -20.47 -4.97
N CYS A 104 4.81 -19.36 -5.60
CA CYS A 104 4.15 -18.23 -4.93
C CYS A 104 2.75 -18.00 -5.50
N LEU A 105 1.80 -17.73 -4.63
CA LEU A 105 0.42 -17.34 -4.98
C LEU A 105 0.08 -16.05 -4.24
N SER A 106 -0.19 -14.96 -4.97
CA SER A 106 -0.79 -13.75 -4.41
C SER A 106 -2.28 -13.69 -4.74
N VAL A 107 -3.08 -13.38 -3.73
CA VAL A 107 -4.53 -13.19 -3.80
C VAL A 107 -4.84 -11.74 -3.38
N PRO A 108 -4.83 -10.78 -4.32
CA PRO A 108 -4.95 -9.35 -4.01
C PRO A 108 -6.24 -8.98 -3.29
N THR A 109 -7.36 -9.61 -3.64
CA THR A 109 -8.67 -9.40 -3.00
C THR A 109 -8.72 -9.90 -1.56
N GLN A 110 -7.81 -10.78 -1.15
CA GLN A 110 -7.64 -11.23 0.22
C GLN A 110 -6.43 -10.59 0.91
N GLY A 111 -5.70 -9.73 0.20
CA GLY A 111 -4.49 -9.08 0.71
C GLY A 111 -3.39 -10.03 1.15
N THR A 112 -3.33 -11.25 0.60
CA THR A 112 -2.42 -12.29 1.09
C THR A 112 -1.55 -12.86 -0.03
N LYS A 113 -0.27 -13.09 0.27
CA LYS A 113 0.68 -13.80 -0.59
C LYS A 113 1.25 -15.02 0.15
N TYR A 114 1.13 -16.18 -0.48
CA TYR A 114 1.67 -17.44 -0.03
C TYR A 114 2.97 -17.76 -0.79
N THR A 115 4.00 -18.21 -0.08
CA THR A 115 5.27 -18.68 -0.66
C THR A 115 5.56 -20.09 -0.14
N LEU A 116 5.60 -21.06 -1.04
CA LEU A 116 5.88 -22.46 -0.76
C LEU A 116 7.26 -22.83 -1.29
N ARG A 117 8.11 -23.38 -0.43
CA ARG A 117 9.31 -24.11 -0.86
C ARG A 117 8.92 -25.53 -1.26
N CYS A 118 9.00 -25.80 -2.55
CA CYS A 118 8.58 -27.06 -3.14
C CYS A 118 9.73 -28.06 -3.18
N ASP A 119 10.90 -27.62 -3.65
CA ASP A 119 12.13 -28.41 -3.84
C ASP A 119 11.88 -29.84 -4.39
N CYS A 120 10.99 -29.97 -5.39
CA CYS A 120 10.50 -31.26 -5.87
C CYS A 120 10.50 -31.39 -7.39
N TRP A 121 10.74 -32.61 -7.87
CA TRP A 121 10.58 -32.98 -9.28
C TRP A 121 9.12 -33.31 -9.58
N LEU A 122 8.56 -32.65 -10.59
CA LEU A 122 7.33 -33.03 -11.28
C LEU A 122 7.74 -33.71 -12.59
N ALA A 123 7.80 -35.04 -12.57
CA ALA A 123 8.33 -35.86 -13.65
C ALA A 123 7.86 -37.31 -13.51
N LYS A 124 7.69 -38.03 -14.61
CA LYS A 124 7.37 -39.48 -14.57
C LYS A 124 8.61 -40.35 -14.32
N ASP A 125 9.77 -39.87 -14.74
CA ASP A 125 11.05 -40.59 -14.77
C ASP A 125 12.02 -40.14 -13.67
N ARG A 126 11.65 -39.14 -12.86
CA ARG A 126 12.43 -38.59 -11.74
C ARG A 126 11.56 -38.40 -10.50
N GLY A 127 12.21 -38.09 -9.38
CA GLY A 127 11.51 -37.83 -8.12
C GLY A 127 10.67 -39.03 -7.69
N ASP A 128 9.40 -38.77 -7.40
CA ASP A 128 8.39 -39.77 -7.04
C ASP A 128 7.50 -40.20 -8.22
N GLY A 129 7.83 -39.81 -9.45
CA GLY A 129 7.15 -40.29 -10.66
C GLY A 129 5.80 -39.62 -10.96
N VAL A 130 5.46 -38.52 -10.29
CA VAL A 130 4.22 -37.75 -10.51
C VAL A 130 4.48 -36.43 -11.22
N THR A 131 3.54 -35.99 -12.06
CA THR A 131 3.64 -34.73 -12.85
C THR A 131 2.79 -33.60 -12.27
N SER A 132 2.12 -33.84 -11.15
CA SER A 132 1.45 -32.80 -10.34
C SER A 132 1.54 -33.13 -8.86
N ARG A 133 1.51 -32.09 -8.02
CA ARG A 133 1.56 -32.20 -6.56
C ARG A 133 0.63 -31.18 -5.93
N VAL A 134 -0.03 -31.58 -4.85
CA VAL A 134 -0.84 -30.70 -4.00
C VAL A 134 0.02 -30.24 -2.83
N PHE A 135 0.04 -28.93 -2.59
CA PHE A 135 0.72 -28.28 -1.48
C PHE A 135 -0.30 -27.71 -0.52
N ASP A 136 -0.07 -27.88 0.78
CA ASP A 136 -0.87 -27.29 1.83
C ASP A 136 -0.36 -25.87 2.14
N LEU A 137 -1.26 -24.88 2.14
CA LEU A 137 -0.88 -23.49 2.39
C LEU A 137 -0.59 -23.22 3.87
N LEU A 138 -0.88 -24.17 4.77
CA LEU A 138 -0.40 -24.13 6.15
C LEU A 138 1.14 -24.20 6.25
N ASP A 139 1.80 -24.80 5.25
CA ASP A 139 3.27 -24.89 5.18
C ASP A 139 3.91 -23.67 4.48
N ALA A 140 3.09 -22.73 3.98
CA ALA A 140 3.57 -21.56 3.27
C ALA A 140 4.03 -20.46 4.22
N THR A 141 5.07 -19.73 3.82
CA THR A 141 5.31 -18.39 4.38
C THR A 141 4.22 -17.45 3.87
N VAL A 142 3.50 -16.80 4.79
CA VAL A 142 2.38 -15.91 4.47
C VAL A 142 2.80 -14.46 4.67
N VAL A 143 2.49 -13.63 3.68
CA VAL A 143 2.79 -12.20 3.67
C VAL A 143 1.51 -11.41 3.43
N ASN A 144 1.25 -10.40 4.25
CA ASN A 144 0.18 -9.43 4.00
C ASN A 144 0.62 -8.43 2.92
N ILE A 145 -0.13 -8.36 1.83
CA ILE A 145 0.10 -7.46 0.68
C ILE A 145 -0.98 -6.37 0.56
N GLY A 146 -1.85 -6.25 1.55
CA GLY A 146 -2.97 -5.30 1.58
C GLY A 146 -4.15 -5.73 0.72
N VAL A 147 -5.36 -5.69 1.28
CA VAL A 147 -6.59 -6.02 0.54
C VAL A 147 -6.81 -4.99 -0.56
N LYS A 148 -7.01 -5.48 -1.79
CA LYS A 148 -7.31 -4.66 -2.96
C LYS A 148 -8.74 -4.90 -3.44
N VAL A 149 -9.38 -3.81 -3.83
CA VAL A 149 -10.70 -3.78 -4.45
C VAL A 149 -10.53 -3.74 -5.98
N LEU A 150 -11.39 -4.45 -6.69
CA LEU A 150 -11.42 -4.46 -8.15
C LEU A 150 -12.16 -3.25 -8.67
N TYR A 151 -11.50 -2.52 -9.57
CA TYR A 151 -12.07 -1.39 -10.28
C TYR A 151 -12.00 -1.62 -11.79
N GLU A 152 -13.04 -1.22 -12.49
CA GLU A 152 -12.97 -1.00 -13.93
C GLU A 152 -12.61 0.47 -14.17
N MET A 153 -11.46 0.70 -14.80
CA MET A 153 -11.06 2.03 -15.21
C MET A 153 -11.34 2.22 -16.69
N THR A 154 -11.98 3.33 -17.04
CA THR A 154 -12.12 3.79 -18.42
C THR A 154 -11.42 5.13 -18.60
N VAL A 155 -10.57 5.24 -19.62
CA VAL A 155 -9.81 6.44 -19.95
C VAL A 155 -10.25 6.97 -21.31
N TRP A 156 -10.59 8.26 -21.38
CA TRP A 156 -10.96 8.94 -22.62
C TRP A 156 -9.80 9.77 -23.13
N THR A 157 -9.33 9.45 -24.34
CA THR A 157 -8.38 10.29 -25.07
C THR A 157 -9.15 11.20 -26.02
N GLY A 158 -8.95 12.51 -25.93
CA GLY A 158 -9.79 13.46 -26.66
C GLY A 158 -9.61 13.43 -28.17
N ASP A 159 -10.65 13.86 -28.88
CA ASP A 159 -10.67 13.98 -30.34
C ASP A 159 -9.96 15.28 -30.81
N VAL A 160 -8.63 15.31 -30.66
CA VAL A 160 -7.78 16.38 -31.17
C VAL A 160 -6.67 15.82 -32.03
N VAL A 161 -6.23 16.58 -33.03
CA VAL A 161 -5.16 16.14 -33.94
C VAL A 161 -3.88 15.83 -33.15
N GLY A 162 -3.47 14.55 -33.17
CA GLY A 162 -2.33 14.06 -32.41
C GLY A 162 -2.61 13.83 -30.92
N GLY A 163 -3.87 13.68 -30.51
CA GLY A 163 -4.28 13.52 -29.12
C GLY A 163 -3.86 12.19 -28.48
N GLY A 164 -3.57 11.15 -29.27
CA GLY A 164 -3.11 9.85 -28.77
C GLY A 164 -1.61 9.78 -28.46
N THR A 165 -1.20 8.82 -27.61
CA THR A 165 0.18 8.74 -27.11
C THR A 165 0.77 7.32 -27.10
N ASP A 166 2.06 7.22 -27.40
CA ASP A 166 2.86 6.00 -27.16
C ASP A 166 3.74 6.08 -25.89
N SER A 167 3.78 7.22 -25.18
CA SER A 167 4.41 7.38 -23.86
C SER A 167 3.91 6.39 -22.82
N ASN A 168 4.76 5.97 -21.89
CA ASN A 168 4.29 5.24 -20.72
C ASN A 168 3.47 6.18 -19.82
N ILE A 169 2.33 5.67 -19.33
CA ILE A 169 1.40 6.42 -18.48
C ILE A 169 1.44 5.82 -17.08
N PHE A 170 1.50 6.68 -16.09
CA PHE A 170 1.61 6.36 -14.68
C PHE A 170 0.50 7.07 -13.92
N MET A 171 -0.05 6.39 -12.92
CA MET A 171 -1.19 6.87 -12.13
C MET A 171 -0.89 6.74 -10.63
N THR A 172 -1.32 7.72 -9.86
CA THR A 172 -1.38 7.66 -8.39
C THR A 172 -2.75 8.11 -7.94
N LEU A 173 -3.42 7.33 -7.09
CA LEU A 173 -4.72 7.65 -6.53
C LEU A 173 -4.61 8.02 -5.07
N TYR A 174 -5.44 8.97 -4.65
CA TYR A 174 -5.55 9.46 -3.29
C TYR A 174 -6.99 9.35 -2.86
N GLY A 175 -7.20 8.95 -1.61
CA GLY A 175 -8.49 8.95 -0.96
C GLY A 175 -8.33 9.16 0.54
N ILE A 176 -9.45 9.20 1.25
CA ILE A 176 -9.46 9.52 2.68
C ILE A 176 -8.71 8.48 3.52
N ASN A 177 -8.63 7.24 3.02
CA ASN A 177 -7.99 6.11 3.71
C ASN A 177 -6.55 5.85 3.20
N GLY A 178 -5.96 6.80 2.47
CA GLY A 178 -4.57 6.74 2.03
C GLY A 178 -4.38 6.96 0.53
N SER A 179 -3.24 6.51 0.03
CA SER A 179 -2.89 6.65 -1.39
C SER A 179 -2.28 5.36 -1.93
N THR A 180 -2.36 5.20 -3.25
CA THR A 180 -1.62 4.14 -3.93
C THR A 180 -0.18 4.57 -4.18
N GLU A 181 0.67 3.60 -4.48
CA GLU A 181 1.91 3.88 -5.19
C GLU A 181 1.66 4.32 -6.64
N GLU A 182 2.72 4.71 -7.34
CA GLU A 182 2.67 4.97 -8.77
C GLU A 182 2.49 3.66 -9.55
N VAL A 183 1.35 3.52 -10.23
CA VAL A 183 0.99 2.36 -11.03
C VAL A 183 1.14 2.71 -12.51
N GLN A 184 1.94 1.94 -13.25
CA GLN A 184 2.01 2.06 -14.70
C GLN A 184 0.78 1.44 -15.34
N LEU A 185 0.10 2.19 -16.21
CA LEU A 185 -1.08 1.71 -16.93
C LEU A 185 -0.67 0.76 -18.06
N ASP A 186 -1.46 -0.29 -18.26
CA ASP A 186 -1.20 -1.30 -19.28
C ASP A 186 -1.35 -0.72 -20.68
N LYS A 187 -0.27 -0.82 -21.48
CA LYS A 187 -0.24 -0.44 -22.89
C LYS A 187 -0.26 -1.65 -23.83
N LYS A 188 -0.65 -2.83 -23.36
CA LYS A 188 -0.90 -3.96 -24.27
C LYS A 188 -2.05 -3.58 -25.21
N LYS A 189 -1.81 -3.75 -26.52
CA LYS A 189 -2.66 -3.32 -27.66
C LYS A 189 -2.51 -1.84 -28.01
N ALA A 190 -3.12 -1.40 -29.10
CA ALA A 190 -3.20 0.02 -29.47
C ALA A 190 -4.22 0.72 -28.55
N ARG A 191 -3.77 1.13 -27.38
CA ARG A 191 -4.54 1.89 -26.39
C ARG A 191 -4.07 3.34 -26.36
N PHE A 192 -4.94 4.22 -25.89
CA PHE A 192 -4.73 5.66 -25.73
C PHE A 192 -4.51 6.35 -27.08
N GLU A 193 -5.21 5.87 -28.10
CA GLU A 193 -5.28 6.52 -29.41
C GLU A 193 -6.30 7.66 -29.37
N ARG A 194 -6.17 8.60 -30.32
CA ARG A 194 -7.12 9.71 -30.47
C ARG A 194 -8.56 9.19 -30.57
N GLU A 195 -9.49 9.85 -29.87
CA GLU A 195 -10.93 9.50 -29.86
C GLU A 195 -11.21 8.07 -29.34
N GLN A 196 -10.28 7.50 -28.56
CA GLN A 196 -10.43 6.17 -27.99
C GLN A 196 -10.86 6.23 -26.53
N ASN A 197 -11.72 5.27 -26.16
CA ASN A 197 -12.09 4.98 -24.79
C ASN A 197 -11.47 3.63 -24.42
N ASP A 198 -10.50 3.64 -23.52
CA ASP A 198 -9.78 2.44 -23.12
C ASP A 198 -10.22 1.98 -21.75
N THR A 199 -10.84 0.80 -21.71
CA THR A 199 -11.28 0.16 -20.47
C THR A 199 -10.37 -1.00 -20.08
N PHE A 200 -10.04 -1.11 -18.80
CA PHE A 200 -9.33 -2.24 -18.23
C PHE A 200 -9.56 -2.37 -16.71
N LEU A 201 -9.38 -3.59 -16.21
CA LEU A 201 -9.50 -3.89 -14.79
C LEU A 201 -8.22 -3.51 -14.05
N MET A 202 -8.39 -3.02 -12.83
CA MET A 202 -7.31 -2.66 -11.91
C MET A 202 -7.63 -3.15 -10.50
N GLU A 203 -6.57 -3.40 -9.75
CA GLU A 203 -6.64 -3.71 -8.33
C GLU A 203 -6.07 -2.53 -7.55
N ILE A 204 -6.92 -1.89 -6.76
CA ILE A 204 -6.58 -0.67 -6.02
C ILE A 204 -6.78 -0.98 -4.54
N LEU A 205 -5.86 -0.52 -3.68
CA LEU A 205 -6.05 -0.62 -2.23
C LEU A 205 -7.39 0.02 -1.83
N ASP A 206 -8.03 -0.46 -0.76
CA ASP A 206 -9.28 0.12 -0.24
C ASP A 206 -9.04 1.51 0.41
N ILE A 207 -8.80 2.51 -0.44
CA ILE A 207 -8.46 3.88 -0.03
C ILE A 207 -9.62 4.86 -0.23
N ALA A 208 -10.75 4.38 -0.76
CA ALA A 208 -11.92 5.20 -1.06
C ALA A 208 -12.60 5.74 0.23
N PRO A 209 -13.45 6.80 0.12
CA PRO A 209 -13.67 7.66 -1.04
C PRO A 209 -12.41 8.33 -1.59
N PHE A 210 -12.30 8.43 -2.92
CA PHE A 210 -11.17 9.08 -3.58
C PHE A 210 -11.31 10.60 -3.50
N THR A 211 -10.19 11.30 -3.35
CA THR A 211 -10.11 12.76 -3.27
C THR A 211 -9.46 13.36 -4.51
N LYS A 212 -8.40 12.73 -5.04
CA LYS A 212 -7.76 13.14 -6.29
C LYS A 212 -7.03 12.01 -6.99
N MET A 213 -6.69 12.24 -8.26
CA MET A 213 -5.83 11.39 -9.07
C MET A 213 -4.69 12.21 -9.66
N ARG A 214 -3.47 11.67 -9.61
CA ARG A 214 -2.33 12.16 -10.37
C ARG A 214 -2.06 11.25 -11.57
N ILE A 215 -1.89 11.85 -12.74
CA ILE A 215 -1.44 11.15 -13.95
C ILE A 215 -0.12 11.76 -14.40
N ARG A 216 0.85 10.92 -14.74
CA ARG A 216 2.14 11.29 -15.31
C ARG A 216 2.40 10.51 -16.59
N ILE A 217 3.02 11.14 -17.58
CA ILE A 217 3.65 10.45 -18.70
C ILE A 217 5.18 10.62 -18.66
N ASP A 218 5.91 9.67 -19.22
CA ASP A 218 7.38 9.79 -19.35
C ASP A 218 7.81 10.73 -20.50
N GLY A 219 6.90 11.03 -21.43
CA GLY A 219 7.17 11.88 -22.59
C GLY A 219 8.15 11.25 -23.58
N LEU A 220 8.24 9.92 -23.59
CA LEU A 220 9.08 9.16 -24.51
C LEU A 220 8.24 8.58 -25.67
N GLY A 221 8.92 8.05 -26.69
CA GLY A 221 8.26 7.46 -27.85
C GLY A 221 8.09 8.43 -29.03
N SER A 222 7.39 7.98 -30.07
CA SER A 222 7.15 8.73 -31.30
C SER A 222 6.01 9.76 -31.18
N ARG A 223 5.11 9.56 -30.22
CA ARG A 223 3.97 10.41 -29.88
C ARG A 223 4.01 10.71 -28.38
N PRO A 224 4.98 11.54 -27.93
CA PRO A 224 5.27 11.73 -26.52
C PRO A 224 4.23 12.59 -25.78
N GLU A 225 3.25 13.12 -26.49
CA GLU A 225 2.22 14.03 -25.98
C GLU A 225 0.88 13.30 -25.93
N TRP A 226 0.03 13.67 -24.99
CA TRP A 226 -1.27 13.06 -24.82
C TRP A 226 -2.33 14.10 -24.50
N PHE A 227 -3.50 14.04 -25.14
CA PHE A 227 -4.65 14.82 -24.74
C PHE A 227 -5.58 13.93 -23.91
N LEU A 228 -5.48 14.06 -22.59
CA LEU A 228 -6.33 13.33 -21.66
C LEU A 228 -7.60 14.14 -21.40
N GLU A 229 -8.76 13.55 -21.73
CA GLU A 229 -10.05 14.21 -21.51
C GLU A 229 -10.56 13.96 -20.08
N ARG A 230 -10.77 12.69 -19.72
CA ARG A 230 -11.26 12.27 -18.40
C ARG A 230 -10.97 10.80 -18.10
N ILE A 231 -11.13 10.41 -16.84
CA ILE A 231 -11.03 9.04 -16.35
C ILE A 231 -12.24 8.71 -15.47
N LEU A 232 -12.80 7.51 -15.64
CA LEU A 232 -13.86 6.92 -14.82
C LEU A 232 -13.28 5.73 -14.06
N LEU A 233 -13.46 5.69 -12.75
CA LEU A 233 -13.32 4.48 -11.95
C LEU A 233 -14.69 3.97 -11.52
N LYS A 234 -14.94 2.68 -11.76
CA LYS A 234 -16.13 1.97 -11.28
C LYS A 234 -15.72 0.89 -10.29
N ASN A 235 -16.21 0.96 -9.06
CA ASN A 235 -16.04 -0.10 -8.08
C ASN A 235 -16.83 -1.33 -8.54
N MET A 236 -16.18 -2.48 -8.71
CA MET A 236 -16.83 -3.68 -9.22
C MET A 236 -17.69 -4.39 -8.17
N ASN A 237 -17.47 -4.11 -6.88
CA ASN A 237 -18.24 -4.68 -5.79
C ASN A 237 -19.52 -3.88 -5.51
N THR A 238 -19.42 -2.55 -5.47
CA THR A 238 -20.55 -1.67 -5.10
C THR A 238 -21.26 -1.05 -6.30
N GLY A 239 -20.57 -0.92 -7.43
CA GLY A 239 -21.05 -0.18 -8.61
C GLY A 239 -20.79 1.32 -8.57
N ASP A 240 -20.20 1.84 -7.49
CA ASP A 240 -19.94 3.27 -7.32
C ASP A 240 -19.01 3.82 -8.40
N LEU A 241 -19.27 5.06 -8.81
CA LEU A 241 -18.55 5.74 -9.89
C LEU A 241 -17.78 6.94 -9.34
N THR A 242 -16.54 7.12 -9.78
CA THR A 242 -15.74 8.32 -9.49
C THR A 242 -15.13 8.88 -10.76
N MET A 243 -15.35 10.17 -11.01
CA MET A 243 -14.89 10.86 -12.22
C MET A 243 -13.69 11.75 -11.94
N PHE A 244 -12.80 11.84 -12.93
CA PHE A 244 -11.67 12.75 -12.93
C PHE A 244 -11.61 13.45 -14.28
N TYR A 245 -11.66 14.77 -14.29
CA TYR A 245 -11.65 15.58 -15.51
C TYR A 245 -10.33 16.34 -15.65
N TYR A 246 -9.73 16.31 -16.84
CA TYR A 246 -8.53 17.10 -17.15
C TYR A 246 -8.75 18.02 -18.35
N GLY A 247 -9.07 17.46 -19.52
CA GLY A 247 -9.41 18.23 -20.71
C GLY A 247 -8.27 19.06 -21.33
N ASP A 248 -7.00 18.65 -21.16
CA ASP A 248 -5.84 19.37 -21.73
C ASP A 248 -4.70 18.39 -22.13
N TRP A 249 -3.64 18.95 -22.69
CA TRP A 249 -2.42 18.24 -23.06
C TRP A 249 -1.53 17.95 -21.85
N LEU A 250 -1.08 16.70 -21.76
CA LEU A 250 0.17 16.31 -21.11
C LEU A 250 1.27 16.36 -22.18
N SER A 251 2.04 17.44 -22.18
CA SER A 251 3.08 17.75 -23.16
C SER A 251 4.06 18.78 -22.58
N GLN A 252 5.32 18.75 -23.00
CA GLN A 252 6.30 19.83 -22.69
C GLN A 252 6.14 21.07 -23.59
N ARG A 253 5.31 20.99 -24.65
CA ARG A 253 5.21 22.01 -25.71
C ARG A 253 3.80 22.60 -25.86
N LYS A 254 2.76 21.81 -25.57
CA LYS A 254 1.34 22.17 -25.69
C LYS A 254 0.67 22.32 -24.32
N GLY A 255 -0.52 22.92 -24.32
CA GLY A 255 -1.35 23.10 -23.12
C GLY A 255 -0.57 23.78 -21.98
N LYS A 256 -0.75 23.27 -20.76
CA LYS A 256 -0.02 23.69 -19.54
C LYS A 256 1.49 23.40 -19.53
N LYS A 257 2.06 22.80 -20.59
CA LYS A 257 3.51 22.47 -20.69
C LYS A 257 4.00 21.58 -19.54
N THR A 258 3.18 20.62 -19.14
CA THR A 258 3.47 19.65 -18.07
C THR A 258 3.30 18.22 -18.58
N LEU A 259 4.06 17.28 -18.01
CA LEU A 259 3.87 15.84 -18.21
C LEU A 259 3.14 15.19 -17.03
N VAL A 260 2.69 16.00 -16.06
CA VAL A 260 1.95 15.56 -14.88
C VAL A 260 0.69 16.42 -14.75
N CYS A 261 -0.44 15.80 -14.46
CA CYS A 261 -1.63 16.50 -14.01
C CYS A 261 -2.18 15.92 -12.71
N GLU A 262 -2.87 16.76 -11.95
CA GLU A 262 -3.70 16.35 -10.83
C GLU A 262 -5.16 16.71 -11.13
N MET A 263 -6.07 15.81 -10.79
CA MET A 263 -7.50 15.94 -11.02
C MET A 263 -8.24 15.69 -9.72
N CYS A 264 -9.14 16.59 -9.36
CA CYS A 264 -10.07 16.38 -8.26
C CYS A 264 -11.01 15.21 -8.59
N ALA A 265 -11.33 14.38 -7.60
CA ALA A 265 -12.36 13.38 -7.71
C ALA A 265 -13.74 14.06 -7.74
N VAL A 266 -14.62 13.57 -8.61
CA VAL A 266 -16.03 13.96 -8.67
C VAL A 266 -16.89 12.75 -8.35
N ILE A 267 -17.61 12.81 -7.23
CA ILE A 267 -18.49 11.74 -6.73
C ILE A 267 -19.90 12.32 -6.60
N ASP A 268 -20.89 11.67 -7.21
CA ASP A 268 -22.29 12.14 -7.23
C ASP A 268 -22.49 13.60 -7.68
N GLY A 269 -21.55 14.10 -8.50
CA GLY A 269 -21.56 15.48 -9.02
C GLY A 269 -20.86 16.51 -8.13
N GLU A 270 -20.30 16.12 -7.00
CA GLU A 270 -19.57 16.98 -6.06
C GLU A 270 -18.05 16.82 -6.23
N GLU A 271 -17.33 17.94 -6.25
CA GLU A 271 -15.86 17.95 -6.24
C GLU A 271 -15.35 17.72 -4.81
N MET A 272 -14.46 16.74 -4.65
CA MET A 272 -13.98 16.30 -3.33
C MET A 272 -12.86 17.17 -2.75
N MET A 273 -12.32 18.12 -3.52
CA MET A 273 -11.19 18.98 -3.14
C MET A 273 -11.31 20.35 -3.80
N GLU A 274 -10.85 21.37 -3.08
CA GLU A 274 -10.76 22.75 -3.57
C GLU A 274 -9.39 23.05 -4.20
N TYR A 275 -9.32 24.09 -5.02
CA TYR A 275 -8.05 24.62 -5.54
C TYR A 275 -7.48 25.73 -4.63
N THR A 276 -6.16 25.79 -4.56
CA THR A 276 -5.39 26.83 -3.86
C THR A 276 -4.11 27.16 -4.62
N SER A 277 -3.31 28.07 -4.05
CA SER A 277 -1.93 28.30 -4.44
C SER A 277 -1.02 28.24 -3.21
N TYR A 278 0.18 27.73 -3.39
CA TYR A 278 1.19 27.64 -2.34
C TYR A 278 2.34 28.62 -2.60
N THR A 279 2.71 29.38 -1.58
CA THR A 279 3.91 30.20 -1.57
C THR A 279 4.96 29.52 -0.70
N VAL A 280 6.10 29.16 -1.27
CA VAL A 280 7.19 28.46 -0.57
C VAL A 280 8.37 29.41 -0.41
N SER A 281 8.79 29.69 0.82
CA SER A 281 9.96 30.49 1.15
C SER A 281 11.03 29.60 1.78
N VAL A 282 12.20 29.54 1.14
CA VAL A 282 13.32 28.68 1.56
C VAL A 282 14.43 29.54 2.13
N LYS A 283 14.85 29.26 3.37
CA LYS A 283 15.96 29.94 4.03
C LYS A 283 17.21 29.06 4.04
N THR A 284 18.25 29.50 3.34
CA THR A 284 19.59 28.90 3.47
C THR A 284 20.29 29.45 4.70
N SER A 285 21.00 28.60 5.43
CA SER A 285 21.68 28.99 6.67
C SER A 285 22.81 29.99 6.45
N ASP A 286 23.15 30.73 7.52
CA ASP A 286 24.27 31.66 7.54
C ASP A 286 25.56 31.01 8.08
N ILE A 287 25.91 29.83 7.55
CA ILE A 287 27.19 29.16 7.86
C ILE A 287 28.06 29.08 6.61
N LEU A 288 29.38 28.96 6.81
CA LEU A 288 30.33 28.90 5.71
C LEU A 288 30.04 27.69 4.81
N GLY A 289 29.92 27.93 3.50
CA GLY A 289 29.66 26.88 2.50
C GLY A 289 28.21 26.38 2.47
N ALA A 290 27.27 27.08 3.11
CA ALA A 290 25.86 26.66 3.17
C ALA A 290 25.13 26.71 1.82
N GLY A 291 25.59 27.49 0.85
CA GLY A 291 24.89 27.69 -0.42
C GLY A 291 25.06 26.53 -1.41
N THR A 292 24.12 26.38 -2.35
CA THR A 292 24.13 25.27 -3.32
C THR A 292 23.85 25.71 -4.76
N ASP A 293 24.60 25.10 -5.69
CA ASP A 293 24.35 25.20 -7.14
C ASP A 293 23.42 24.08 -7.67
N ALA A 294 22.99 23.16 -6.80
CA ALA A 294 22.21 22.00 -7.21
C ALA A 294 20.76 22.38 -7.52
N ASN A 295 20.10 21.56 -8.34
CA ASN A 295 18.65 21.73 -8.53
C ASN A 295 17.92 21.20 -7.31
N VAL A 296 17.12 22.05 -6.66
CA VAL A 296 16.36 21.71 -5.45
C VAL A 296 14.90 21.39 -5.79
N PHE A 297 14.37 20.38 -5.11
CA PHE A 297 13.02 19.87 -5.27
C PHE A 297 12.38 19.61 -3.92
N ILE A 298 11.05 19.71 -3.87
CA ILE A 298 10.26 19.41 -2.68
C ILE A 298 9.02 18.56 -3.01
N ILE A 299 8.50 17.89 -1.99
CA ILE A 299 7.12 17.37 -1.96
C ILE A 299 6.50 17.85 -0.65
N ILE A 300 5.34 18.51 -0.75
CA ILE A 300 4.54 18.94 0.39
C ILE A 300 3.50 17.85 0.66
N PHE A 301 3.37 17.42 1.91
CA PHE A 301 2.38 16.43 2.34
C PHE A 301 1.40 17.07 3.32
N GLY A 302 0.11 16.79 3.12
CA GLY A 302 -0.96 17.22 4.01
C GLY A 302 -2.05 16.16 4.15
N GLU A 303 -3.16 16.58 4.74
CA GLU A 303 -4.37 15.79 4.98
C GLU A 303 -4.89 15.10 3.70
N ASN A 304 -4.91 15.83 2.59
CA ASN A 304 -5.50 15.35 1.33
C ASN A 304 -4.48 14.75 0.34
N GLY A 305 -3.33 14.29 0.83
CA GLY A 305 -2.26 13.69 0.04
C GLY A 305 -1.05 14.60 -0.14
N ASP A 306 -0.36 14.49 -1.28
CA ASP A 306 0.89 15.23 -1.54
C ASP A 306 0.87 16.07 -2.81
N SER A 307 1.76 17.05 -2.91
CA SER A 307 1.90 17.96 -4.07
C SER A 307 2.51 17.32 -5.31
N GLY A 308 3.14 16.16 -5.14
CA GLY A 308 4.09 15.62 -6.10
C GLY A 308 5.38 16.43 -6.10
N THR A 309 6.29 16.10 -7.00
CA THR A 309 7.58 16.78 -7.09
C THR A 309 7.41 18.19 -7.62
N LEU A 310 7.69 19.18 -6.77
CA LEU A 310 7.77 20.59 -7.12
C LEU A 310 9.24 20.99 -7.27
N ALA A 311 9.62 21.49 -8.45
CA ALA A 311 10.97 21.98 -8.68
C ALA A 311 11.08 23.46 -8.31
N LEU A 312 12.02 23.80 -7.43
CA LEU A 312 12.24 25.17 -6.97
C LEU A 312 13.11 25.97 -7.96
N LYS A 313 12.59 26.17 -9.17
CA LYS A 313 13.34 26.76 -10.30
C LYS A 313 13.14 28.27 -10.44
N GLN A 314 11.89 28.71 -10.41
CA GLN A 314 11.50 30.09 -10.73
C GLN A 314 11.33 30.91 -9.45
N SER A 315 12.26 31.84 -9.22
CA SER A 315 12.20 32.80 -8.13
C SER A 315 12.59 34.19 -8.65
N ALA A 316 12.28 35.24 -7.89
CA ALA A 316 12.76 36.59 -8.16
C ALA A 316 14.29 36.69 -8.07
N ASN A 317 14.92 35.82 -7.26
CA ASN A 317 16.38 35.72 -7.17
C ASN A 317 16.92 34.85 -8.31
N TRP A 318 17.84 35.41 -9.10
CA TRP A 318 18.46 34.67 -10.20
C TRP A 318 19.37 33.55 -9.67
N ASN A 319 20.20 33.89 -8.67
CA ASN A 319 21.07 32.97 -7.95
C ASN A 319 20.41 32.59 -6.61
N LYS A 320 19.78 31.42 -6.59
CA LYS A 320 18.97 30.95 -5.47
C LYS A 320 19.83 30.14 -4.51
N PHE A 321 19.36 29.99 -3.28
CA PHE A 321 19.96 29.11 -2.27
C PHE A 321 21.39 29.50 -1.89
N GLU A 322 21.68 30.79 -1.90
CA GLU A 322 22.96 31.31 -1.43
C GLU A 322 23.00 31.41 0.09
N ARG A 323 24.20 31.42 0.66
CA ARG A 323 24.37 31.56 2.11
C ARG A 323 23.55 32.76 2.63
N ASN A 324 22.76 32.52 3.68
CA ASN A 324 21.88 33.51 4.30
C ASN A 324 20.79 34.12 3.37
N SER A 325 20.57 33.59 2.17
CA SER A 325 19.47 34.04 1.30
C SER A 325 18.13 33.45 1.73
N THR A 326 17.06 34.18 1.40
CA THR A 326 15.70 33.65 1.40
C THR A 326 15.17 33.72 -0.02
N ASP A 327 14.72 32.59 -0.55
CA ASP A 327 14.24 32.44 -1.91
C ASP A 327 12.77 32.01 -1.91
N THR A 328 11.92 32.72 -2.65
CA THR A 328 10.47 32.48 -2.69
C THR A 328 10.02 31.93 -4.03
N PHE A 329 9.12 30.94 -3.99
CA PHE A 329 8.56 30.22 -5.13
C PHE A 329 7.04 30.21 -5.01
N ASN A 330 6.32 30.38 -6.13
CA ASN A 330 4.86 30.38 -6.16
C ASN A 330 4.37 29.24 -7.03
N PHE A 331 3.43 28.44 -6.51
CA PHE A 331 2.75 27.37 -7.22
C PHE A 331 1.26 27.67 -7.26
N SER A 332 0.74 28.03 -8.44
CA SER A 332 -0.68 28.28 -8.66
C SER A 332 -1.42 27.00 -9.07
N ASP A 333 -2.75 27.06 -9.03
CA ASP A 333 -3.64 26.03 -9.59
C ASP A 333 -3.41 24.62 -9.02
N MET A 334 -3.14 24.55 -7.70
CA MET A 334 -2.91 23.29 -6.98
C MET A 334 -4.18 22.84 -6.27
N LEU A 335 -4.38 21.54 -6.11
CA LEU A 335 -5.42 21.03 -5.21
C LEU A 335 -4.98 21.21 -3.75
N SER A 336 -5.89 21.70 -2.90
CA SER A 336 -5.62 21.98 -1.49
C SER A 336 -5.27 20.71 -0.73
N LEU A 337 -4.06 20.64 -0.21
CA LEU A 337 -3.57 19.53 0.59
C LEU A 337 -4.14 19.53 2.02
N GLY A 338 -4.98 20.52 2.39
CA GLY A 338 -5.48 20.69 3.75
C GLY A 338 -4.39 21.20 4.68
N HIS A 339 -4.44 20.80 5.96
CA HIS A 339 -3.34 21.06 6.88
C HIS A 339 -2.08 20.28 6.46
N LEU A 340 -0.91 20.92 6.56
CA LEU A 340 0.36 20.33 6.14
C LEU A 340 1.06 19.64 7.32
N CYS A 341 1.61 18.45 7.09
CA CYS A 341 2.26 17.65 8.14
C CYS A 341 3.73 17.35 7.89
N LYS A 342 4.13 17.22 6.63
CA LYS A 342 5.48 16.78 6.26
C LYS A 342 5.96 17.51 5.01
N LEU A 343 7.25 17.80 4.96
CA LEU A 343 7.94 18.31 3.78
C LEU A 343 9.12 17.40 3.45
N ARG A 344 9.15 16.86 2.23
CA ARG A 344 10.35 16.22 1.69
C ARG A 344 11.12 17.24 0.89
N VAL A 345 12.42 17.35 1.13
CA VAL A 345 13.34 18.24 0.40
C VAL A 345 14.53 17.44 -0.10
N TRP A 346 14.94 17.65 -1.35
CA TRP A 346 16.17 17.06 -1.90
C TRP A 346 16.80 17.91 -3.00
N HIS A 347 18.02 17.54 -3.37
CA HIS A 347 18.71 18.10 -4.52
C HIS A 347 19.40 17.03 -5.37
N ASP A 348 19.69 17.34 -6.63
CA ASP A 348 20.27 16.39 -7.60
C ASP A 348 21.81 16.26 -7.53
N ASN A 349 22.45 16.94 -6.57
CA ASN A 349 23.89 16.97 -6.38
C ASN A 349 24.70 17.41 -7.63
N LYS A 350 24.11 18.20 -8.53
CA LYS A 350 24.82 18.82 -9.67
C LYS A 350 25.35 20.20 -9.29
N GLY A 351 26.21 20.76 -10.15
CA GLY A 351 26.84 22.07 -9.93
C GLY A 351 28.24 21.95 -9.30
N ILE A 352 28.87 23.10 -9.01
CA ILE A 352 30.26 23.15 -8.50
C ILE A 352 30.26 22.87 -7.00
N PHE A 353 29.35 23.50 -6.26
CA PHE A 353 29.17 23.30 -4.82
C PHE A 353 27.75 22.79 -4.54
N PRO A 354 27.51 21.46 -4.69
CA PRO A 354 26.16 20.91 -4.54
C PRO A 354 25.69 20.75 -3.10
N GLY A 355 26.60 20.77 -2.11
CA GLY A 355 26.24 20.62 -0.70
C GLY A 355 25.46 21.82 -0.21
N TRP A 356 24.41 21.60 0.57
CA TRP A 356 23.50 22.65 0.99
C TRP A 356 23.23 22.54 2.49
N HIS A 357 23.29 23.65 3.22
CA HIS A 357 22.79 23.70 4.59
C HIS A 357 21.48 24.50 4.62
N LEU A 358 20.38 23.79 4.79
CA LEU A 358 19.04 24.34 4.82
C LEU A 358 18.66 24.70 6.26
N SER A 359 18.20 25.93 6.50
CA SER A 359 17.76 26.35 7.83
C SER A 359 16.29 26.00 8.07
N TYR A 360 15.39 26.56 7.27
CA TYR A 360 13.96 26.27 7.36
C TYR A 360 13.26 26.53 6.02
N VAL A 361 12.06 25.98 5.89
CA VAL A 361 11.14 26.26 4.78
C VAL A 361 9.79 26.68 5.36
N ASP A 362 9.26 27.81 4.91
CA ASP A 362 7.89 28.23 5.19
C ASP A 362 7.02 27.96 3.96
N VAL A 363 5.88 27.29 4.14
CA VAL A 363 4.88 27.02 3.11
C VAL A 363 3.59 27.71 3.50
N LYS A 364 3.15 28.69 2.71
CA LYS A 364 1.87 29.37 2.90
C LYS A 364 0.82 28.81 1.96
N ASP A 365 -0.29 28.33 2.52
CA ASP A 365 -1.53 28.10 1.77
C ASP A 365 -2.27 29.43 1.62
N ASN A 366 -2.36 29.93 0.38
CA ASN A 366 -2.87 31.27 0.14
C ASN A 366 -4.40 31.35 0.25
N SER A 367 -5.15 30.26 0.03
CA SER A 367 -6.62 30.29 0.18
C SER A 367 -7.03 30.25 1.65
N ARG A 368 -6.24 29.56 2.48
CA ARG A 368 -6.46 29.43 3.93
C ARG A 368 -5.79 30.51 4.77
N ASP A 369 -4.92 31.33 4.16
CA ASP A 369 -4.04 32.30 4.82
C ASP A 369 -3.22 31.69 5.98
N GLU A 370 -2.82 30.43 5.82
CA GLU A 370 -2.14 29.63 6.84
C GLU A 370 -0.69 29.39 6.43
N THR A 371 0.26 29.57 7.36
CA THR A 371 1.69 29.39 7.09
C THR A 371 2.27 28.28 7.97
N PHE A 372 2.87 27.29 7.33
CA PHE A 372 3.46 26.11 7.93
C PHE A 372 4.98 26.18 7.84
N ARG A 373 5.66 26.08 8.98
CA ARG A 373 7.13 26.12 9.09
C ARG A 373 7.68 24.71 9.23
N PHE A 374 8.72 24.42 8.46
CA PHE A 374 9.50 23.19 8.54
C PHE A 374 10.93 23.54 8.96
N GLN A 375 11.26 23.26 10.23
CA GLN A 375 12.60 23.49 10.75
C GLN A 375 13.54 22.38 10.26
N CYS A 376 14.65 22.75 9.63
CA CYS A 376 15.53 21.79 8.97
C CYS A 376 16.91 21.71 9.63
N ASP A 377 17.58 22.86 9.75
CA ASP A 377 18.93 23.08 10.29
C ASP A 377 19.92 21.91 10.09
N CYS A 378 20.06 21.45 8.84
CA CYS A 378 20.93 20.33 8.52
C CYS A 378 21.56 20.42 7.13
N TRP A 379 22.62 19.64 6.95
CA TRP A 379 23.26 19.43 5.65
C TRP A 379 22.48 18.42 4.80
N LEU A 380 22.19 18.82 3.55
CA LEU A 380 21.87 17.94 2.43
C LEU A 380 23.10 17.95 1.52
N SER A 381 23.92 16.90 1.59
CA SER A 381 25.24 16.87 0.94
C SER A 381 25.73 15.44 0.84
N LYS A 382 26.56 15.12 -0.16
CA LYS A 382 27.29 13.83 -0.21
C LYS A 382 28.59 13.83 0.59
N ASN A 383 29.06 15.00 1.03
CA ASN A 383 30.37 15.17 1.68
C ASN A 383 30.27 15.63 3.13
N GLU A 384 29.19 16.32 3.50
CA GLU A 384 28.91 16.85 4.84
C GLU A 384 27.78 16.07 5.51
N GLY A 385 27.63 16.21 6.83
CA GLY A 385 26.57 15.57 7.60
C GLY A 385 26.57 14.04 7.50
N ASP A 386 25.40 13.44 7.32
CA ASP A 386 25.21 11.99 7.17
C ASP A 386 25.37 11.48 5.72
N ARG A 387 25.73 12.39 4.79
CA ARG A 387 25.92 12.13 3.36
C ARG A 387 24.66 11.84 2.55
N GLN A 388 23.49 12.19 3.05
CA GLN A 388 22.22 12.12 2.32
C GLN A 388 21.88 13.48 1.71
N THR A 389 21.24 13.45 0.54
CA THR A 389 20.82 14.65 -0.20
C THR A 389 19.30 14.85 -0.21
N VAL A 390 18.59 14.05 0.59
CA VAL A 390 17.13 14.07 0.75
C VAL A 390 16.78 14.03 2.23
N ARG A 391 15.71 14.70 2.66
CA ARG A 391 15.22 14.75 4.04
C ARG A 391 13.71 14.90 4.08
N ASP A 392 13.12 14.37 5.14
CA ASP A 392 11.73 14.59 5.51
C ASP A 392 11.70 15.39 6.82
N PHE A 393 10.91 16.45 6.85
CA PHE A 393 10.75 17.33 8.01
C PHE A 393 9.28 17.38 8.41
N ALA A 394 9.00 17.24 9.71
CA ALA A 394 7.66 17.45 10.24
C ALA A 394 7.35 18.96 10.29
N CYS A 395 6.08 19.31 10.16
CA CYS A 395 5.62 20.68 10.33
C CYS A 395 5.76 21.09 11.81
N ALA A 396 6.50 22.18 12.06
CA ALA A 396 6.76 22.70 13.40
C ALA A 396 5.55 23.42 14.02
N ASN A 397 4.55 23.79 13.23
CA ASN A 397 3.31 24.37 13.72
C ASN A 397 2.41 23.35 14.40
N ASN A 398 2.65 22.06 14.17
CA ASN A 398 1.81 21.01 14.71
C ASN A 398 2.10 20.86 16.21
N GLU A 399 1.07 20.99 17.03
CA GLU A 399 1.17 20.74 18.47
C GLU A 399 1.37 19.24 18.69
N ILE A 400 2.53 18.85 19.20
CA ILE A 400 2.76 17.49 19.68
C ILE A 400 2.21 17.46 21.10
N HIS A 401 1.09 16.78 21.30
CA HIS A 401 0.48 16.64 22.63
C HIS A 401 1.31 15.70 23.52
N ASP A 402 1.25 15.89 24.84
CA ASP A 402 1.80 14.92 25.79
C ASP A 402 1.08 13.56 25.65
N GLU A 403 1.66 12.49 26.21
CA GLU A 403 1.01 11.17 26.16
C GLU A 403 -0.41 11.23 26.73
N LEU A 404 -1.40 10.87 25.92
CA LEU A 404 -2.79 10.77 26.36
C LEU A 404 -2.95 9.70 27.43
N GLU A 405 -3.47 10.10 28.58
CA GLU A 405 -3.82 9.19 29.68
C GLU A 405 -5.26 8.71 29.60
N GLU A 406 -6.20 9.59 29.22
CA GLU A 406 -7.64 9.33 29.13
C GLU A 406 -8.23 9.97 27.87
N THR A 407 -9.32 9.40 27.37
CA THR A 407 -10.10 9.91 26.24
C THR A 407 -11.53 9.39 26.29
N THR A 408 -12.42 9.98 25.48
CA THR A 408 -13.78 9.50 25.24
C THR A 408 -13.78 8.59 24.01
N TYR A 409 -14.48 7.47 24.11
CA TYR A 409 -14.76 6.56 23.00
C TYR A 409 -16.23 6.65 22.60
N GLU A 410 -16.50 7.07 21.37
CA GLU A 410 -17.82 6.92 20.75
C GLU A 410 -17.95 5.51 20.17
N ILE A 411 -19.02 4.81 20.51
CA ILE A 411 -19.31 3.44 20.08
C ILE A 411 -20.63 3.44 19.34
N VAL A 412 -20.56 3.16 18.05
CA VAL A 412 -21.70 3.06 17.14
C VAL A 412 -21.97 1.58 16.85
N ILE A 413 -23.19 1.11 17.11
CA ILE A 413 -23.56 -0.30 16.99
C ILE A 413 -24.73 -0.46 16.03
N GLU A 414 -24.53 -1.24 14.96
CA GLU A 414 -25.60 -1.61 14.02
C GLU A 414 -26.21 -2.96 14.40
N THR A 415 -27.50 -2.99 14.69
CA THR A 415 -28.24 -4.23 14.97
C THR A 415 -28.85 -4.78 13.69
N GLY A 416 -28.48 -6.01 13.32
CA GLY A 416 -29.01 -6.61 12.11
C GLY A 416 -30.43 -7.20 12.27
N ASN A 417 -31.04 -7.61 11.16
CA ASN A 417 -32.45 -8.05 11.14
C ASN A 417 -32.71 -9.42 11.81
N GLY A 418 -31.66 -10.19 12.08
CA GLY A 418 -31.71 -11.53 12.70
C GLY A 418 -32.19 -11.55 14.16
N GLY A 419 -32.00 -10.47 14.92
CA GLY A 419 -32.37 -10.43 16.34
C GLY A 419 -32.19 -9.06 16.99
N GLU A 420 -33.22 -8.55 17.67
CA GLU A 420 -33.17 -7.34 18.50
C GLU A 420 -33.02 -7.70 19.99
N THR A 421 -32.67 -6.73 20.82
CA THR A 421 -32.71 -6.92 22.28
C THR A 421 -33.31 -5.74 23.04
N ARG A 422 -33.82 -6.04 24.23
CA ARG A 422 -34.26 -5.08 25.26
C ARG A 422 -33.53 -5.27 26.58
N GLU A 423 -32.51 -6.13 26.55
CA GLU A 423 -31.68 -6.47 27.69
C GLU A 423 -30.38 -5.65 27.63
N ASN A 424 -29.54 -5.77 28.64
CA ASN A 424 -28.32 -4.98 28.74
C ASN A 424 -27.23 -5.55 27.82
N VAL A 425 -26.37 -4.67 27.33
CA VAL A 425 -25.17 -5.03 26.57
C VAL A 425 -23.97 -4.49 27.33
N TRP A 426 -22.87 -5.23 27.31
CA TRP A 426 -21.60 -4.73 27.84
C TRP A 426 -20.47 -4.97 26.85
N LEU A 427 -19.51 -4.05 26.88
CA LEU A 427 -18.38 -4.00 25.96
C LEU A 427 -17.09 -3.85 26.76
N ILE A 428 -16.02 -4.47 26.29
CA ILE A 428 -14.65 -4.18 26.77
C ILE A 428 -13.73 -4.05 25.56
N LEU A 429 -13.04 -2.93 25.50
CA LEU A 429 -12.07 -2.63 24.46
C LEU A 429 -10.68 -3.07 24.93
N GLU A 430 -9.97 -3.80 24.07
CA GLU A 430 -8.57 -4.15 24.28
C GLU A 430 -7.73 -3.38 23.26
N GLY A 431 -6.85 -2.51 23.75
CA GLY A 431 -5.88 -1.80 22.91
C GLY A 431 -4.43 -2.22 23.19
N ARG A 432 -3.50 -1.77 22.35
CA ARG A 432 -2.07 -2.11 22.46
C ARG A 432 -1.40 -1.56 23.72
N LYS A 433 -1.91 -0.45 24.28
CA LYS A 433 -1.39 0.15 25.51
C LYS A 433 -2.14 -0.31 26.74
N ASN A 434 -3.48 -0.23 26.71
CA ASN A 434 -4.33 -0.48 27.87
C ASN A 434 -5.61 -1.24 27.49
N ARG A 435 -6.33 -1.66 28.54
CA ARG A 435 -7.64 -2.31 28.46
C ARG A 435 -8.69 -1.44 29.14
N SER A 436 -9.85 -1.27 28.50
CA SER A 436 -10.93 -0.47 29.08
C SER A 436 -11.56 -1.15 30.29
N LYS A 437 -12.30 -0.35 31.07
CA LYS A 437 -13.30 -0.87 32.00
C LYS A 437 -14.50 -1.45 31.22
N GLU A 438 -15.37 -2.19 31.91
CA GLU A 438 -16.64 -2.63 31.32
C GLU A 438 -17.52 -1.42 31.01
N PHE A 439 -17.82 -1.22 29.73
CA PHE A 439 -18.81 -0.26 29.28
C PHE A 439 -20.17 -0.94 29.26
N LEU A 440 -21.03 -0.57 30.21
CA LEU A 440 -22.36 -1.13 30.34
C LEU A 440 -23.39 -0.21 29.67
N VAL A 441 -24.07 -0.74 28.64
CA VAL A 441 -25.24 -0.10 28.02
C VAL A 441 -26.49 -0.66 28.67
N GLU A 442 -27.07 0.11 29.59
CA GLU A 442 -28.32 -0.24 30.26
C GLU A 442 -29.53 0.11 29.39
N ASN A 443 -30.17 -0.91 28.83
CA ASN A 443 -31.40 -0.73 28.04
C ASN A 443 -32.58 -0.55 29.00
N SER A 444 -33.64 0.17 28.66
CA SER A 444 -34.84 0.29 29.51
C SER A 444 -36.15 0.13 28.73
N SER A 445 -37.27 -0.01 29.45
CA SER A 445 -38.58 -0.09 28.78
C SER A 445 -38.95 1.24 28.08
N ARG A 446 -38.34 2.35 28.51
CA ARG A 446 -38.56 3.71 28.01
C ARG A 446 -37.50 4.18 27.00
N GLN A 447 -36.25 3.77 27.17
CA GLN A 447 -35.16 3.96 26.20
C GLN A 447 -34.79 2.60 25.61
N ARG A 448 -35.27 2.33 24.40
CA ARG A 448 -35.05 1.06 23.70
C ARG A 448 -33.92 1.21 22.69
N ALA A 449 -32.71 0.78 23.07
CA ALA A 449 -31.59 0.60 22.15
C ALA A 449 -31.67 -0.78 21.46
N PHE A 450 -31.00 -0.95 20.31
CA PHE A 450 -30.77 -2.20 19.59
C PHE A 450 -32.01 -2.82 18.94
N ARG A 451 -32.72 -2.02 18.15
CA ARG A 451 -33.84 -2.50 17.33
C ARG A 451 -33.33 -3.06 16.01
N LYS A 452 -34.12 -3.92 15.38
CA LYS A 452 -33.75 -4.51 14.08
C LYS A 452 -33.51 -3.41 13.04
N GLY A 453 -32.35 -3.47 12.40
CA GLY A 453 -31.96 -2.55 11.33
C GLY A 453 -31.68 -1.13 11.81
N THR A 454 -31.47 -0.90 13.11
CA THR A 454 -31.12 0.42 13.64
C THR A 454 -29.66 0.51 14.05
N THR A 455 -29.17 1.75 14.05
CA THR A 455 -27.86 2.12 14.57
C THR A 455 -28.06 2.91 15.86
N ASP A 456 -27.30 2.54 16.90
CA ASP A 456 -27.33 3.18 18.22
C ASP A 456 -25.91 3.65 18.59
N THR A 457 -25.79 4.87 19.13
CA THR A 457 -24.50 5.51 19.47
C THR A 457 -24.39 5.76 20.97
N PHE A 458 -23.22 5.51 21.54
CA PHE A 458 -22.90 5.69 22.97
C PHE A 458 -21.52 6.30 23.15
N GLU A 459 -21.29 7.03 24.23
CA GLU A 459 -19.99 7.60 24.57
C GLU A 459 -19.53 7.08 25.94
N PHE A 460 -18.25 6.72 26.05
CA PHE A 460 -17.65 6.24 27.28
C PHE A 460 -16.25 6.82 27.48
N ASP A 461 -16.03 7.43 28.64
CA ASP A 461 -14.69 7.83 29.06
C ASP A 461 -13.87 6.62 29.51
N SER A 462 -12.61 6.58 29.11
CA SER A 462 -11.67 5.53 29.51
C SER A 462 -10.24 6.02 29.52
N VAL A 463 -9.38 5.18 30.11
CA VAL A 463 -7.95 5.29 29.85
C VAL A 463 -7.68 5.17 28.36
N TYR A 464 -6.71 5.93 27.86
CA TYR A 464 -6.30 5.83 26.46
C TYR A 464 -5.72 4.44 26.19
N LEU A 465 -6.34 3.74 25.24
CA LEU A 465 -6.05 2.33 24.97
C LEU A 465 -4.91 2.13 23.96
N GLY A 466 -4.47 3.20 23.28
CA GLY A 466 -3.70 3.09 22.04
C GLY A 466 -4.53 2.47 20.93
N ASP A 467 -3.88 1.85 19.95
CA ASP A 467 -4.57 1.15 18.86
C ASP A 467 -5.47 0.05 19.40
N VAL A 468 -6.78 0.16 19.17
CA VAL A 468 -7.76 -0.85 19.57
C VAL A 468 -7.61 -2.07 18.66
N VAL A 469 -7.32 -3.23 19.25
CA VAL A 469 -7.04 -4.46 18.51
C VAL A 469 -8.20 -5.46 18.57
N SER A 470 -8.94 -5.47 19.69
CA SER A 470 -10.08 -6.37 19.84
C SER A 470 -11.16 -5.81 20.76
N LEU A 471 -12.35 -6.37 20.62
CA LEU A 471 -13.56 -5.97 21.31
C LEU A 471 -14.26 -7.20 21.89
N CYS A 472 -14.49 -7.20 23.21
CA CYS A 472 -15.38 -8.16 23.86
C CYS A 472 -16.80 -7.60 23.88
N VAL A 473 -17.79 -8.39 23.44
CA VAL A 473 -19.21 -8.03 23.45
C VAL A 473 -20.02 -9.09 24.18
N GLY A 474 -20.80 -8.67 25.17
CA GLY A 474 -21.68 -9.55 25.93
C GLY A 474 -23.12 -9.06 25.96
N HIS A 475 -24.05 -10.03 25.96
CA HIS A 475 -25.49 -9.81 26.03
C HIS A 475 -26.02 -10.33 27.37
N LEU A 476 -26.41 -9.41 28.25
CA LEU A 476 -26.67 -9.66 29.66
C LEU A 476 -28.14 -9.43 30.01
N ALA A 477 -28.76 -10.44 30.63
CA ALA A 477 -30.12 -10.32 31.14
C ALA A 477 -30.17 -9.31 32.29
N ARG A 478 -31.21 -8.46 32.29
CA ARG A 478 -31.47 -7.52 33.37
C ARG A 478 -31.79 -8.28 34.65
N GLU A 479 -31.41 -7.68 35.78
CA GLU A 479 -31.72 -8.24 37.10
C GLU A 479 -33.25 -8.43 37.23
N ASP A 480 -33.66 -9.54 37.85
CA ASP A 480 -35.05 -9.92 38.13
C ASP A 480 -35.98 -10.29 36.94
N ARG A 481 -35.46 -10.52 35.72
CA ARG A 481 -36.26 -11.08 34.59
C ARG A 481 -36.16 -12.59 34.40
N PHE A 482 -37.31 -13.20 34.11
CA PHE A 482 -37.42 -14.58 33.66
C PHE A 482 -36.86 -14.71 32.23
N ILE A 483 -35.83 -15.53 32.05
CA ILE A 483 -35.31 -15.86 30.71
C ILE A 483 -36.18 -17.00 30.16
N PRO A 484 -36.87 -16.84 29.02
CA PRO A 484 -37.62 -17.90 28.39
C PRO A 484 -36.73 -19.13 28.12
N LYS A 485 -37.31 -20.34 28.09
CA LYS A 485 -36.56 -21.55 27.66
C LYS A 485 -36.01 -21.44 26.24
N ARG A 486 -36.59 -20.57 25.40
CA ARG A 486 -36.07 -20.24 24.07
C ARG A 486 -34.89 -19.29 24.23
N GLU A 487 -33.74 -19.66 23.66
CA GLU A 487 -32.55 -18.81 23.64
C GLU A 487 -32.87 -17.52 22.88
N LEU A 488 -32.81 -16.40 23.61
CA LEU A 488 -32.93 -15.06 23.01
C LEU A 488 -31.55 -14.67 22.49
N VAL A 489 -31.50 -14.13 21.28
CA VAL A 489 -30.27 -13.74 20.60
C VAL A 489 -30.40 -12.30 20.13
N TRP A 490 -29.28 -11.59 20.16
CA TRP A 490 -29.13 -10.27 19.58
C TRP A 490 -28.20 -10.37 18.38
N HIS A 491 -28.59 -9.79 17.24
CA HIS A 491 -27.79 -9.81 16.03
C HIS A 491 -26.95 -8.55 15.93
N VAL A 492 -25.65 -8.67 16.20
CA VAL A 492 -24.69 -7.58 16.05
C VAL A 492 -24.13 -7.63 14.65
N LYS A 493 -24.43 -6.63 13.84
CA LYS A 493 -23.95 -6.57 12.46
C LYS A 493 -22.58 -5.92 12.39
N THR A 494 -22.46 -4.67 12.83
CA THR A 494 -21.20 -3.94 12.89
C THR A 494 -21.07 -3.17 14.20
N ILE A 495 -19.83 -2.94 14.64
CA ILE A 495 -19.50 -2.00 15.70
C ILE A 495 -18.37 -1.10 15.18
N THR A 496 -18.54 0.21 15.31
CA THR A 496 -17.53 1.21 15.00
C THR A 496 -17.17 1.94 16.29
N ILE A 497 -15.87 2.11 16.54
CA ILE A 497 -15.36 2.81 17.71
C ILE A 497 -14.54 4.00 17.24
N THR A 498 -14.87 5.19 17.70
CA THR A 498 -14.09 6.42 17.46
C THR A 498 -13.44 6.85 18.76
N GLU A 499 -12.12 6.96 18.76
CA GLU A 499 -11.34 7.61 19.81
C GLU A 499 -11.41 9.12 19.59
N MET A 500 -11.98 9.88 20.53
CA MET A 500 -12.45 11.24 20.26
C MET A 500 -11.36 12.32 20.33
N GLU A 501 -10.21 12.06 20.95
CA GLU A 501 -9.13 13.05 21.05
C GLU A 501 -8.40 13.21 19.72
N TYR A 502 -7.90 12.10 19.15
CA TYR A 502 -7.25 12.16 17.84
C TYR A 502 -8.25 11.92 16.70
N GLY A 503 -9.38 11.25 16.95
CA GLY A 503 -10.36 10.91 15.91
C GLY A 503 -10.06 9.60 15.17
N ASN A 504 -9.27 8.70 15.77
CA ASN A 504 -8.99 7.39 15.18
C ASN A 504 -10.23 6.50 15.21
N VAL A 505 -10.55 5.84 14.09
CA VAL A 505 -11.77 5.02 13.94
C VAL A 505 -11.41 3.56 13.71
N TYR A 506 -12.04 2.67 14.47
CA TYR A 506 -11.84 1.22 14.44
C TYR A 506 -13.14 0.51 14.07
N PHE A 507 -13.09 -0.35 13.06
CA PHE A 507 -14.26 -1.04 12.52
C PHE A 507 -14.22 -2.54 12.87
N PHE A 508 -15.33 -3.06 13.39
CA PHE A 508 -15.53 -4.46 13.72
C PHE A 508 -16.69 -5.03 12.91
N ASN A 509 -16.38 -5.84 11.89
CA ASN A 509 -17.40 -6.60 11.19
C ASN A 509 -17.78 -7.85 12.00
N CYS A 510 -18.91 -7.79 12.69
CA CYS A 510 -19.31 -8.83 13.64
C CYS A 510 -20.19 -9.90 12.99
N ASP A 511 -21.25 -9.46 12.27
CA ASP A 511 -22.34 -10.26 11.68
C ASP A 511 -22.66 -11.55 12.44
N CYS A 512 -22.94 -11.43 13.75
CA CYS A 512 -23.03 -12.56 14.65
C CYS A 512 -24.22 -12.47 15.61
N LEU A 513 -24.84 -13.62 15.89
CA LEU A 513 -25.87 -13.77 16.91
C LEU A 513 -25.24 -13.98 18.30
N ILE A 514 -25.40 -13.01 19.19
CA ILE A 514 -24.93 -13.07 20.59
C ILE A 514 -26.08 -13.53 21.51
N PRO A 515 -25.95 -14.72 22.13
CA PRO A 515 -27.00 -15.27 22.99
C PRO A 515 -27.08 -14.53 24.33
N LEU A 516 -28.31 -14.32 24.81
CA LEU A 516 -28.59 -13.73 26.11
C LEU A 516 -28.15 -14.67 27.24
N LYS A 517 -27.29 -14.20 28.15
CA LYS A 517 -26.82 -14.98 29.30
C LYS A 517 -26.99 -14.18 30.61
N ARG A 518 -26.93 -14.90 31.74
CA ARG A 518 -26.95 -14.30 33.10
C ARG A 518 -25.57 -14.02 33.67
N LYS A 519 -24.55 -14.70 33.16
CA LYS A 519 -23.17 -14.60 33.67
C LYS A 519 -22.34 -13.85 32.64
N ARG A 520 -21.56 -12.87 33.12
CA ARG A 520 -20.65 -12.06 32.30
C ARG A 520 -19.50 -12.85 31.67
N LYS A 521 -19.28 -14.10 32.06
CA LYS A 521 -18.26 -14.97 31.43
C LYS A 521 -18.58 -15.41 29.99
N TYR A 522 -19.77 -15.10 29.49
CA TYR A 522 -20.19 -15.45 28.13
C TYR A 522 -20.19 -14.19 27.27
N PHE A 523 -19.22 -14.11 26.37
CA PHE A 523 -19.04 -13.00 25.44
C PHE A 523 -18.48 -13.54 24.12
N LYS A 524 -18.53 -12.69 23.10
CA LYS A 524 -17.81 -12.88 21.84
C LYS A 524 -16.65 -11.89 21.78
N VAL A 525 -15.55 -12.32 21.19
CA VAL A 525 -14.40 -11.45 20.90
C VAL A 525 -14.40 -11.22 19.39
N PHE A 526 -14.27 -9.96 19.00
CA PHE A 526 -14.11 -9.55 17.62
C PHE A 526 -12.77 -8.84 17.48
N GLU A 527 -12.03 -9.16 16.43
CA GLU A 527 -10.81 -8.45 16.07
C GLU A 527 -11.15 -7.25 15.19
N VAL A 528 -10.33 -6.21 15.27
CA VAL A 528 -10.48 -5.05 14.40
C VAL A 528 -10.29 -5.48 12.94
N THR A 529 -11.22 -5.06 12.08
CA THR A 529 -11.24 -5.44 10.66
C THR A 529 -10.68 -4.35 9.74
N LYS A 530 -10.83 -3.09 10.15
CA LYS A 530 -10.26 -1.92 9.47
C LYS A 530 -10.01 -0.84 10.51
N THR A 531 -8.97 -0.04 10.30
CA THR A 531 -8.68 1.15 11.10
C THR A 531 -8.50 2.32 10.15
N THR A 532 -9.11 3.46 10.47
CA THR A 532 -8.86 4.73 9.82
C THR A 532 -8.11 5.61 10.82
N GLU A 533 -6.82 5.78 10.57
CA GLU A 533 -5.99 6.71 11.32
C GLU A 533 -6.34 8.15 10.92
N SER A 534 -6.50 9.02 11.92
CA SER A 534 -6.76 10.43 11.70
C SER A 534 -5.51 11.20 11.29
N PHE A 535 -5.70 12.37 10.69
CA PHE A 535 -4.60 13.28 10.39
C PHE A 535 -3.85 13.73 11.66
N ALA A 536 -4.57 13.97 12.76
CA ALA A 536 -3.96 14.38 14.04
C ALA A 536 -3.05 13.26 14.62
N SER A 537 -3.53 12.01 14.62
CA SER A 537 -2.74 10.85 15.04
C SER A 537 -1.48 10.70 14.18
N LYS A 538 -1.64 10.81 12.86
CA LYS A 538 -0.53 10.73 11.92
C LYS A 538 0.51 11.82 12.20
N VAL A 539 0.08 13.05 12.41
CA VAL A 539 0.95 14.19 12.76
C VAL A 539 1.73 13.92 14.05
N GLN A 540 1.06 13.44 15.10
CA GLN A 540 1.67 13.11 16.39
C GLN A 540 2.78 12.06 16.24
N SER A 541 2.62 11.14 15.28
CA SER A 541 3.60 10.07 15.02
C SER A 541 4.84 10.54 14.24
N LEU A 542 4.86 11.72 13.63
CA LEU A 542 5.96 12.21 12.77
C LEU A 542 7.19 12.68 13.56
N VAL A 543 7.71 11.81 14.44
CA VAL A 543 8.93 12.03 15.19
C VAL A 543 10.14 11.54 14.39
N LEU A 544 11.29 12.20 14.56
CA LEU A 544 12.53 11.80 13.89
C LEU A 544 13.08 10.51 14.51
N VAL A 545 13.32 9.51 13.68
CA VAL A 545 13.78 8.19 14.08
C VAL A 545 14.96 7.77 13.23
N LYS A 546 15.93 7.11 13.89
CA LYS A 546 17.06 6.47 13.22
C LYS A 546 16.71 5.00 12.97
N TYR A 547 16.70 4.61 11.70
CA TYR A 547 16.59 3.22 11.30
C TYR A 547 17.96 2.66 10.99
N GLU A 548 18.24 1.48 11.52
CA GLU A 548 19.36 0.65 11.11
C GLU A 548 18.93 -0.23 9.94
N VAL A 549 19.72 -0.24 8.87
CA VAL A 549 19.48 -1.10 7.70
C VAL A 549 20.68 -2.01 7.53
N ILE A 550 20.47 -3.31 7.64
CA ILE A 550 21.50 -4.33 7.42
C ILE A 550 21.16 -5.08 6.14
N VAL A 551 22.10 -5.13 5.21
CA VAL A 551 21.96 -5.87 3.95
C VAL A 551 22.93 -7.04 3.95
N THR A 552 22.43 -8.24 3.69
CA THR A 552 23.25 -9.46 3.58
C THR A 552 23.32 -9.89 2.12
N THR A 553 24.52 -9.97 1.58
CA THR A 553 24.80 -10.47 0.23
C THR A 553 25.02 -11.97 0.27
N GLY A 554 24.47 -12.70 -0.70
CA GLY A 554 24.60 -14.16 -0.77
C GLY A 554 26.04 -14.64 -0.95
N TYR A 555 26.27 -15.91 -0.61
CA TYR A 555 27.59 -16.55 -0.65
C TYR A 555 27.94 -17.20 -2.01
N GLU A 556 27.04 -17.14 -3.00
CA GLU A 556 27.29 -17.75 -4.31
C GLU A 556 28.44 -17.03 -5.05
N PRO A 557 29.26 -17.75 -5.86
CA PRO A 557 30.31 -17.12 -6.65
C PRO A 557 29.77 -16.01 -7.56
N GLY A 558 30.34 -14.81 -7.42
CA GLY A 558 29.93 -13.61 -8.15
C GLY A 558 28.65 -12.97 -7.61
N ALA A 559 28.27 -13.26 -6.36
CA ALA A 559 27.10 -12.68 -5.70
C ALA A 559 27.26 -11.20 -5.35
N GLY A 560 28.49 -10.70 -5.20
CA GLY A 560 28.74 -9.30 -4.85
C GLY A 560 28.55 -8.32 -6.00
N THR A 561 28.39 -7.03 -5.69
CA THR A 561 28.14 -5.99 -6.69
C THR A 561 29.00 -4.74 -6.48
N ASP A 562 29.49 -4.20 -7.59
CA ASP A 562 30.18 -2.90 -7.63
C ASP A 562 29.22 -1.73 -7.96
N ALA A 563 27.93 -2.02 -8.18
CA ALA A 563 26.94 -1.03 -8.55
C ALA A 563 26.57 -0.14 -7.36
N ASN A 564 26.08 1.08 -7.62
CA ASN A 564 25.52 1.90 -6.54
C ASN A 564 24.19 1.29 -6.10
N VAL A 565 24.09 0.97 -4.82
CA VAL A 565 22.91 0.37 -4.20
C VAL A 565 22.06 1.44 -3.52
N PHE A 566 20.75 1.30 -3.65
CA PHE A 566 19.76 2.16 -3.05
C PHE A 566 18.67 1.36 -2.35
N VAL A 567 18.11 1.97 -1.30
CA VAL A 567 16.97 1.43 -0.56
C VAL A 567 15.85 2.47 -0.45
N THR A 568 14.61 2.02 -0.52
CA THR A 568 13.44 2.79 -0.11
C THR A 568 12.65 1.94 0.87
N ILE A 569 12.46 2.43 2.09
CA ILE A 569 11.67 1.75 3.13
C ILE A 569 10.28 2.34 3.10
N PHE A 570 9.25 1.49 3.09
CA PHE A 570 7.85 1.87 3.07
C PHE A 570 7.20 1.40 4.37
N GLY A 571 6.52 2.30 5.07
CA GLY A 571 5.68 1.97 6.21
C GLY A 571 4.29 2.59 6.11
N ALA A 572 3.49 2.44 7.15
CA ALA A 572 2.15 3.01 7.25
C ALA A 572 2.12 4.54 7.06
N ASN A 573 3.16 5.24 7.52
CA ASN A 573 3.22 6.71 7.52
C ASN A 573 3.89 7.30 6.26
N GLY A 574 4.20 6.45 5.28
CA GLY A 574 4.84 6.81 4.02
C GLY A 574 6.16 6.09 3.80
N ASP A 575 6.98 6.61 2.91
CA ASP A 575 8.26 6.03 2.52
C ASP A 575 9.44 6.93 2.88
N THR A 576 10.67 6.42 2.79
CA THR A 576 11.89 7.22 2.98
C THR A 576 12.29 8.04 1.77
N GLY A 577 11.70 7.80 0.60
CA GLY A 577 12.32 8.10 -0.69
C GLY A 577 13.55 7.23 -0.94
N LYS A 578 14.13 7.35 -2.13
CA LYS A 578 15.31 6.59 -2.53
C LYS A 578 16.56 7.07 -1.79
N ARG A 579 17.17 6.19 -0.99
CA ARG A 579 18.37 6.44 -0.18
C ARG A 579 19.55 5.67 -0.74
N GLU A 580 20.66 6.36 -1.00
CA GLU A 580 21.91 5.71 -1.42
C GLU A 580 22.59 5.05 -0.21
N LEU A 581 22.91 3.76 -0.32
CA LEU A 581 23.60 3.01 0.73
C LEU A 581 25.11 3.08 0.50
N LYS A 582 25.80 3.93 1.26
CA LYS A 582 27.24 4.21 1.06
C LYS A 582 28.01 4.41 2.35
N GLN A 583 29.27 3.98 2.36
CA GLN A 583 30.24 4.21 3.44
C GLN A 583 31.59 4.67 2.88
N LYS A 584 32.36 5.43 3.68
CA LYS A 584 33.69 5.92 3.24
C LYS A 584 34.68 4.75 3.25
N MET A 585 35.51 4.65 2.20
CA MET A 585 36.69 3.77 2.17
C MET A 585 36.37 2.30 2.48
N ARG A 586 35.20 1.81 2.04
CA ARG A 586 34.82 0.40 2.13
C ARG A 586 34.35 -0.09 0.78
N ASN A 587 34.75 -1.31 0.46
CA ASN A 587 34.11 -2.08 -0.59
C ASN A 587 32.91 -2.77 0.04
N LEU A 588 31.71 -2.46 -0.44
CA LEU A 588 30.44 -2.88 0.15
C LEU A 588 29.81 -3.96 -0.72
N PHE A 589 28.92 -4.76 -0.14
CA PHE A 589 28.11 -5.74 -0.87
C PHE A 589 28.95 -6.82 -1.56
N GLU A 590 30.02 -7.26 -0.91
CA GLU A 590 30.85 -8.38 -1.35
C GLU A 590 30.13 -9.72 -1.12
N SER A 591 30.54 -10.76 -1.84
CA SER A 591 29.94 -12.10 -1.66
C SER A 591 30.07 -12.56 -0.20
N GLY A 592 28.94 -12.91 0.42
CA GLY A 592 28.85 -13.31 1.82
C GLY A 592 29.00 -12.16 2.83
N SER A 593 29.06 -10.89 2.40
CA SER A 593 29.17 -9.75 3.31
C SER A 593 27.85 -9.41 3.99
N THR A 594 27.97 -8.76 5.14
CA THR A 594 26.87 -8.09 5.83
C THR A 594 27.25 -6.65 6.04
N ASP A 595 26.50 -5.74 5.42
CA ASP A 595 26.76 -4.30 5.41
C ASP A 595 25.66 -3.56 6.19
N ARG A 596 26.07 -2.71 7.14
CA ARG A 596 25.18 -2.00 8.08
C ARG A 596 25.14 -0.50 7.79
N PHE A 597 23.96 0.09 7.70
CA PHE A 597 23.73 1.50 7.42
C PHE A 597 22.77 2.11 8.44
N PHE A 598 22.77 3.44 8.54
CA PHE A 598 21.80 4.16 9.35
C PHE A 598 21.13 5.25 8.51
N LEU A 599 19.81 5.32 8.59
CA LEU A 599 18.99 6.30 7.91
C LEU A 599 18.16 7.04 8.94
N GLU A 600 18.25 8.37 8.94
CA GLU A 600 17.45 9.22 9.80
C GLU A 600 16.29 9.82 8.98
N THR A 601 15.06 9.57 9.43
CA THR A 601 13.81 9.93 8.75
C THR A 601 12.68 10.00 9.77
N LEU A 602 11.53 10.57 9.42
CA LEU A 602 10.34 10.53 10.26
C LEU A 602 9.85 9.08 10.43
N GLU A 603 9.26 8.78 11.58
CA GLU A 603 8.70 7.45 11.89
C GLU A 603 7.76 6.97 10.78
N LEU A 604 8.10 5.81 10.24
CA LEU A 604 7.40 5.18 9.13
C LEU A 604 6.22 4.33 9.62
N GLY A 605 6.11 4.07 10.91
CA GLY A 605 5.09 3.18 11.49
C GLY A 605 5.39 1.72 11.16
N GLU A 606 4.35 0.90 11.02
CA GLU A 606 4.51 -0.50 10.61
C GLU A 606 5.15 -0.60 9.22
N LEU A 607 6.31 -1.24 9.13
CA LEU A 607 7.04 -1.40 7.87
C LEU A 607 6.31 -2.41 6.97
N ARG A 608 5.91 -1.97 5.78
CA ARG A 608 5.13 -2.76 4.82
C ARG A 608 5.97 -3.43 3.75
N LYS A 609 7.05 -2.75 3.31
CA LYS A 609 8.01 -3.30 2.34
C LYS A 609 9.30 -2.52 2.32
N VAL A 610 10.33 -3.11 1.71
CA VAL A 610 11.58 -2.46 1.34
C VAL A 610 11.82 -2.67 -0.14
N ARG A 611 12.02 -1.58 -0.89
CA ARG A 611 12.56 -1.64 -2.24
C ARG A 611 14.07 -1.57 -2.18
N LEU A 612 14.73 -2.58 -2.71
CA LEU A 612 16.18 -2.61 -2.87
C LEU A 612 16.50 -2.58 -4.37
N GLU A 613 17.41 -1.71 -4.79
CA GLU A 613 17.73 -1.51 -6.21
C GLU A 613 19.20 -1.13 -6.41
N HIS A 614 19.72 -1.37 -7.62
CA HIS A 614 21.04 -0.89 -8.02
C HIS A 614 21.02 -0.29 -9.43
N ASP A 615 21.97 0.59 -9.74
CA ASP A 615 22.00 1.32 -11.02
C ASP A 615 22.62 0.55 -12.20
N GLY A 616 23.08 -0.68 -11.95
CA GLY A 616 23.72 -1.52 -12.96
C GLY A 616 25.09 -1.03 -13.43
N SER A 617 25.72 -0.11 -12.69
CA SER A 617 27.10 0.31 -12.96
C SER A 617 28.12 -0.77 -12.54
N GLY A 618 29.34 -0.68 -13.07
CA GLY A 618 30.42 -1.65 -12.80
C GLY A 618 30.38 -2.91 -13.69
N SER A 619 31.51 -3.64 -13.74
CA SER A 619 31.66 -4.86 -14.55
C SER A 619 31.00 -6.10 -13.93
N GLY A 620 30.79 -6.10 -12.61
CA GLY A 620 30.09 -7.14 -11.84
C GLY A 620 28.81 -6.59 -11.21
N SER A 621 27.92 -5.99 -12.01
CA SER A 621 26.74 -5.30 -11.46
C SER A 621 25.67 -6.23 -10.88
N GLY A 622 25.70 -7.51 -11.24
CA GLY A 622 24.72 -8.49 -10.78
C GLY A 622 24.89 -8.78 -9.29
N TRP A 623 23.79 -8.83 -8.55
CA TRP A 623 23.85 -8.90 -7.09
C TRP A 623 22.92 -9.98 -6.57
N LEU A 624 23.42 -10.92 -5.78
CA LEU A 624 22.57 -11.88 -5.06
C LEU A 624 22.31 -11.36 -3.66
N VAL A 625 21.06 -10.98 -3.38
CA VAL A 625 20.66 -10.47 -2.08
C VAL A 625 20.06 -11.61 -1.29
N GLU A 626 20.56 -11.87 -0.08
CA GLU A 626 20.00 -12.88 0.82
C GLU A 626 18.81 -12.29 1.59
N LYS A 627 19.03 -11.19 2.31
CA LYS A 627 18.00 -10.51 3.10
C LYS A 627 18.37 -9.07 3.39
N VAL A 628 17.36 -8.27 3.76
CA VAL A 628 17.50 -6.96 4.38
C VAL A 628 16.85 -7.02 5.76
N GLU A 629 17.49 -6.45 6.77
CA GLU A 629 16.91 -6.26 8.10
C GLU A 629 16.84 -4.77 8.38
N VAL A 630 15.67 -4.30 8.80
CA VAL A 630 15.45 -2.90 9.16
C VAL A 630 15.02 -2.84 10.62
N THR A 631 15.79 -2.14 11.43
CA THR A 631 15.52 -1.98 12.87
C THR A 631 15.18 -0.54 13.18
N ASN A 632 14.01 -0.32 13.76
CA ASN A 632 13.69 0.96 14.38
C ASN A 632 14.49 1.07 15.69
N THR A 633 15.45 2.00 15.77
CA THR A 633 16.34 2.08 16.94
C THR A 633 15.70 2.69 18.18
N SER A 634 14.53 3.37 18.05
CA SER A 634 13.81 3.91 19.21
C SER A 634 13.00 2.82 19.93
N THR A 635 12.40 1.90 19.17
CA THR A 635 11.57 0.80 19.71
C THR A 635 12.33 -0.51 19.86
N GLY A 636 13.44 -0.68 19.13
CA GLY A 636 14.19 -1.93 19.05
C GLY A 636 13.54 -3.00 18.17
N VAL A 637 12.40 -2.70 17.53
CA VAL A 637 11.69 -3.63 16.65
C VAL A 637 12.51 -3.81 15.37
N ALA A 638 12.90 -5.05 15.10
CA ALA A 638 13.59 -5.46 13.88
C ALA A 638 12.62 -6.20 12.94
N THR A 639 12.58 -5.79 11.69
CA THR A 639 11.79 -6.42 10.63
C THR A 639 12.72 -7.02 9.59
N ILE A 640 12.55 -8.30 9.30
CA ILE A 640 13.37 -9.03 8.34
C ILE A 640 12.62 -9.15 7.01
N PHE A 641 13.33 -8.86 5.92
CA PHE A 641 12.86 -8.92 4.55
C PHE A 641 13.73 -9.91 3.77
N THR A 642 13.25 -11.14 3.63
CA THR A 642 13.98 -12.18 2.86
C THR A 642 13.91 -11.90 1.36
N CYS A 643 15.03 -12.08 0.65
CA CYS A 643 15.10 -11.97 -0.81
C CYS A 643 15.49 -13.30 -1.46
N GLY A 644 16.71 -13.79 -1.20
CA GLY A 644 17.27 -15.02 -1.76
C GLY A 644 17.39 -15.03 -3.29
N ARG A 645 17.45 -13.87 -3.95
CA ARG A 645 17.34 -13.76 -5.42
C ARG A 645 18.37 -12.82 -6.03
N TRP A 646 18.69 -13.07 -7.30
CA TRP A 646 19.56 -12.23 -8.11
C TRP A 646 18.82 -10.98 -8.58
N LEU A 647 19.40 -9.81 -8.31
CA LEU A 647 19.15 -8.54 -8.97
C LEU A 647 20.19 -8.39 -10.07
N ASP A 648 19.88 -8.84 -11.28
CA ASP A 648 20.79 -8.86 -12.42
C ASP A 648 19.99 -8.89 -13.72
N LYS A 649 20.41 -8.14 -14.76
CA LYS A 649 19.75 -8.13 -16.09
C LYS A 649 19.85 -9.47 -16.85
N LYS A 650 20.72 -10.39 -16.42
CA LYS A 650 21.05 -11.66 -17.08
C LYS A 650 20.66 -12.90 -16.27
N ARG A 651 20.39 -12.77 -14.96
CA ARG A 651 20.06 -13.88 -14.05
C ARG A 651 18.71 -13.64 -13.37
N GLY A 652 18.15 -14.68 -12.75
CA GLY A 652 16.88 -14.57 -12.02
C GLY A 652 15.73 -14.12 -12.93
N ASP A 653 15.04 -13.08 -12.49
CA ASP A 653 13.91 -12.44 -13.18
C ASP A 653 14.32 -11.31 -14.15
N ARG A 654 15.62 -11.04 -14.28
CA ARG A 654 16.20 -9.98 -15.09
C ARG A 654 15.95 -8.55 -14.58
N LEU A 655 15.52 -8.38 -13.34
CA LEU A 655 15.33 -7.08 -12.71
C LEU A 655 16.58 -6.67 -11.91
N THR A 656 16.77 -5.37 -11.77
CA THR A 656 17.88 -4.75 -10.97
C THR A 656 17.36 -4.14 -9.68
N TRP A 657 16.12 -4.47 -9.33
CA TRP A 657 15.41 -3.99 -8.15
C TRP A 657 14.37 -5.02 -7.73
N ARG A 658 14.01 -5.04 -6.45
CA ARG A 658 12.85 -5.77 -5.95
C ARG A 658 12.21 -5.11 -4.74
N ASP A 659 10.90 -5.30 -4.65
CA ASP A 659 10.15 -5.09 -3.43
C ASP A 659 10.20 -6.37 -2.58
N LEU A 660 10.68 -6.22 -1.36
CA LEU A 660 10.74 -7.24 -0.33
C LEU A 660 9.70 -6.92 0.72
N PHE A 661 9.02 -7.94 1.23
CA PHE A 661 7.96 -7.78 2.22
C PHE A 661 8.39 -8.41 3.55
N PRO A 662 7.85 -7.96 4.70
CA PRO A 662 8.17 -8.53 6.00
C PRO A 662 7.90 -10.03 5.99
N SER A 663 8.89 -10.80 6.43
CA SER A 663 8.71 -12.21 6.75
C SER A 663 8.07 -12.31 8.14
N VAL A 664 6.89 -12.91 8.23
CA VAL A 664 6.20 -13.19 9.51
C VAL A 664 6.87 -14.36 10.22
#